data_AF-A0A948WQ33-F1
#
_entry.id   AF-A0A948WQ33-F1
#
_cell.length_a   1.000
_cell.length_b   1.000
_cell.length_c   1.000
_cell.angle_alpha   90.00
_cell.angle_beta   90.00
_cell.angle_gamma   90.00
#
_symmetry.space_group_name_H-M   'P 1'
#
loop_
_entity.id
_entity.type
_entity.pdbx_description
1 polymer ?
#
loop_
_entity_poly.entity_id
_entity_poly.type
_entity_poly.pdbx_seq_one_letter_code
_entity_poly.pdbx_strand_id
1 'polypeptide(L)'
;VGMGIKKIRGANAVATGHAIKQRVSEIKSSLPEGYSIGINFDSTHFIEEAVGELVFHMTMAAILTSLICWLFLGSLSSTFNIIIGIPFSLLGTFIFMNALNYTMNTFTLLGLTLAIGIIVDDAIMVLENIVRHREMGKSRLQAALDGAREISLAAVVATTAVVAIFLPVVFMEGIMGKFLLQFGVIISVAVVLSLFEAVSFAPMRCAEFLEIGERKTWIGKTFEKAMQRLTEAYTRALHFCLARRWQVLGASLVFFVLSMMLVGAIRKEFVPAQDQSMFMARIKTPIGSSMEFTDGKFKEVEALIMKNPDVTRYMAAVGGFSGGESNAGMIFFTLKPKDDRSKNPKTGSKTTQADIMGYFRNEVGKIPDVQIYVQDLSTRGLTSRRGFPVEFTIRGPDWDKLVGYSKQIMADMKKDPLFRDVDTDYLEGMPEVQIVPNRAKAFARGVSVSTIARTINALVAGERVGKYTSAGRRYDVRVSLIKDERQRRADIEMMRVRNNRGELVRLMDVVDFVERPSLMTITRRDRERAISVFSNVGEGQSQAAAMAKAAVIGSKILPQGYRQVLSGTSQTFKESSSSILAAFWLGVLIAYMVLASQFNHVIHPFTVLLALPFSLSGAFIALWMGGFSLNMFSVIGLLLLMGIVKKNSIMLVEFTNQLRERGQSPQDALRQACPIRFRPILMTSVSTITAAIPPALALGPGSETSVPMSVAIIGGVFVSTILTLFVVPCAYEVLLPLERRETFRKLLLRLKALKK
;
A
#
# COMPACT_ATOMS: atom_id res chain seq x y z
N VAL A 1 20.07 -24.63 15.19
CA VAL A 1 20.23 -24.61 13.71
C VAL A 1 18.90 -24.25 13.09
N GLY A 2 18.87 -23.33 12.12
CA GLY A 2 17.63 -22.91 11.45
C GLY A 2 17.77 -22.99 9.93
N MET A 3 16.66 -23.17 9.23
CA MET A 3 16.60 -23.18 7.77
C MET A 3 15.56 -22.18 7.31
N GLY A 4 15.98 -21.18 6.53
CA GLY A 4 15.07 -20.23 5.90
C GLY A 4 14.57 -20.77 4.57
N ILE A 5 13.25 -20.90 4.41
CA ILE A 5 12.63 -21.34 3.16
C ILE A 5 12.02 -20.12 2.46
N LYS A 6 12.27 -19.98 1.16
CA LYS A 6 11.68 -18.93 0.31
C LYS A 6 10.86 -19.57 -0.78
N LYS A 7 9.66 -19.03 -1.04
CA LYS A 7 8.82 -19.51 -2.14
C LYS A 7 9.51 -19.22 -3.48
N ILE A 8 9.38 -20.16 -4.42
CA ILE A 8 9.76 -19.94 -5.81
C ILE A 8 8.74 -19.01 -6.50
N ARG A 9 9.13 -18.44 -7.65
CA ARG A 9 8.23 -17.58 -8.44
C ARG A 9 7.02 -18.40 -8.91
N GLY A 10 5.83 -17.80 -8.84
CA GLY A 10 4.56 -18.44 -9.24
C GLY A 10 3.94 -19.39 -8.20
N ALA A 11 4.67 -19.81 -7.17
CA ALA A 11 4.11 -20.67 -6.13
C ALA A 11 3.16 -19.92 -5.19
N ASN A 12 2.10 -20.60 -4.78
CA ASN A 12 1.17 -20.16 -3.74
C ASN A 12 1.86 -20.24 -2.36
N ALA A 13 1.95 -19.10 -1.68
CA ALA A 13 2.63 -19.01 -0.39
C ALA A 13 1.97 -19.87 0.70
N VAL A 14 0.64 -19.82 0.80
CA VAL A 14 -0.17 -20.53 1.80
C VAL A 14 -0.09 -22.04 1.58
N ALA A 15 -0.31 -22.50 0.36
CA ALA A 15 -0.19 -23.93 0.03
C ALA A 15 1.22 -24.47 0.32
N THR A 16 2.26 -23.70 -0.01
CA THR A 16 3.65 -24.05 0.30
C THR A 16 3.88 -24.09 1.82
N GLY A 17 3.32 -23.13 2.57
CA GLY A 17 3.39 -23.09 4.03
C GLY A 17 2.75 -24.33 4.67
N HIS A 18 1.56 -24.72 4.24
CA HIS A 18 0.89 -25.94 4.72
C HIS A 18 1.70 -27.20 4.39
N ALA A 19 2.23 -27.32 3.17
CA ALA A 19 3.07 -28.47 2.80
C ALA A 19 4.34 -28.58 3.65
N ILE A 20 4.96 -27.45 3.98
CA ILE A 20 6.12 -27.41 4.89
C ILE A 20 5.70 -27.81 6.31
N LYS A 21 4.60 -27.26 6.84
CA LYS A 21 4.07 -27.61 8.18
C LYS A 21 3.77 -29.11 8.29
N GLN A 22 3.16 -29.68 7.26
CA GLN A 22 2.90 -31.11 7.17
C GLN A 22 4.22 -31.90 7.19
N ARG A 23 5.19 -31.52 6.36
CA ARG A 23 6.49 -32.21 6.30
C ARG A 23 7.28 -32.10 7.61
N VAL A 24 7.19 -30.97 8.31
CA VAL A 24 7.78 -30.78 9.63
C VAL A 24 7.14 -31.71 10.66
N SER A 25 5.81 -31.89 10.60
CA SER A 25 5.09 -32.84 11.46
C SER A 25 5.53 -34.29 11.23
N GLU A 26 5.72 -34.69 9.97
CA GLU A 26 6.22 -36.01 9.60
C GLU A 26 7.66 -36.25 10.09
N ILE A 27 8.53 -35.24 9.99
CA ILE A 27 9.92 -35.35 10.44
C ILE A 27 10.00 -35.41 11.97
N LYS A 28 9.07 -34.74 12.69
CA LYS A 28 9.08 -34.64 14.15
C LYS A 28 9.09 -36.01 14.85
N SER A 29 8.46 -37.03 14.28
CA SER A 29 8.45 -38.40 14.83
C SER A 29 9.74 -39.19 14.61
N SER A 30 10.60 -38.73 13.70
CA SER A 30 11.90 -39.36 13.39
C SER A 30 13.09 -38.65 14.01
N LEU A 31 12.83 -37.61 14.82
CA LEU A 31 13.89 -36.87 15.51
C LEU A 31 14.51 -37.72 16.63
N PRO A 32 15.84 -37.70 16.78
CA PRO A 32 16.50 -38.29 17.95
C PRO A 32 16.02 -37.64 19.26
N GLU A 33 16.13 -38.37 20.37
CA GLU A 33 15.80 -37.85 21.70
C GLU A 33 16.55 -36.54 21.99
N GLY A 34 15.84 -35.57 22.61
CA GLY A 34 16.37 -34.25 22.95
C GLY A 34 16.28 -33.19 21.83
N TYR A 35 15.92 -33.57 20.60
CA TYR A 35 15.75 -32.61 19.50
C TYR A 35 14.28 -32.24 19.30
N SER A 36 14.01 -30.94 19.15
CA SER A 36 12.69 -30.45 18.75
C SER A 36 12.82 -29.55 17.51
N ILE A 37 11.82 -29.64 16.64
CA ILE A 37 11.68 -28.76 15.47
C ILE A 37 10.48 -27.84 15.68
N GLY A 38 10.68 -26.56 15.39
CA GLY A 38 9.65 -25.54 15.51
C GLY A 38 9.76 -24.50 14.40
N ILE A 39 8.65 -23.82 14.14
CA ILE A 39 8.60 -22.71 13.18
C ILE A 39 8.72 -21.41 13.97
N ASN A 40 9.76 -20.63 13.69
CA ASN A 40 10.02 -19.37 14.38
C ASN A 40 9.46 -18.16 13.62
N PHE A 41 9.50 -18.21 12.29
CA PHE A 41 9.04 -17.14 11.41
C PHE A 41 8.16 -17.74 10.32
N ASP A 42 6.90 -17.32 10.28
CA ASP A 42 5.92 -17.75 9.27
C ASP A 42 5.10 -16.54 8.79
N SER A 43 5.32 -16.14 7.55
CA SER A 43 4.56 -15.06 6.93
C SER A 43 3.22 -15.53 6.35
N THR A 44 2.94 -16.84 6.26
CA THR A 44 1.67 -17.32 5.64
C THR A 44 0.49 -17.12 6.57
N HIS A 45 0.68 -17.15 7.88
CA HIS A 45 -0.37 -16.90 8.87
C HIS A 45 -1.03 -15.53 8.65
N PHE A 46 -0.22 -14.47 8.55
CA PHE A 46 -0.73 -13.12 8.27
C PHE A 46 -1.44 -13.05 6.91
N ILE A 47 -0.97 -13.79 5.90
CA ILE A 47 -1.63 -13.83 4.58
C ILE A 47 -3.00 -14.51 4.70
N GLU A 48 -3.10 -15.63 5.41
CA GLU A 48 -4.35 -16.37 5.64
C GLU A 48 -5.36 -15.50 6.42
N GLU A 49 -4.93 -14.87 7.51
CA GLU A 49 -5.78 -13.97 8.31
C GLU A 49 -6.24 -12.76 7.51
N ALA A 50 -5.32 -12.08 6.81
CA ALA A 50 -5.67 -10.91 6.00
C ALA A 50 -6.63 -11.27 4.85
N VAL A 51 -6.46 -12.43 4.21
CA VAL A 51 -7.41 -12.91 3.18
C VAL A 51 -8.76 -13.26 3.81
N GLY A 52 -8.77 -13.94 4.95
CA GLY A 52 -10.00 -14.26 5.69
C GLY A 52 -10.79 -13.02 6.07
N GLU A 53 -10.10 -11.99 6.57
CA GLU A 53 -10.71 -10.71 6.93
C GLU A 53 -11.27 -9.98 5.71
N LEU A 54 -10.57 -10.00 4.57
CA LEU A 54 -11.09 -9.41 3.33
C LEU A 54 -12.34 -10.12 2.80
N VAL A 55 -12.38 -11.44 2.91
CA VAL A 55 -13.57 -12.23 2.56
C VAL A 55 -14.72 -11.89 3.52
N PHE A 56 -14.45 -11.78 4.82
CA PHE A 56 -15.44 -11.37 5.81
C PHE A 56 -15.99 -9.96 5.50
N HIS A 57 -15.12 -8.99 5.21
CA HIS A 57 -15.53 -7.65 4.79
C HIS A 57 -16.38 -7.67 3.51
N MET A 58 -16.02 -8.49 2.53
CA MET A 58 -16.79 -8.65 1.29
C MET A 58 -18.19 -9.21 1.57
N THR A 59 -18.30 -10.26 2.38
CA THR A 59 -19.58 -10.84 2.78
C THR A 59 -20.42 -9.85 3.58
N MET A 60 -19.82 -9.15 4.54
CA MET A 60 -20.51 -8.14 5.34
C MET A 60 -20.97 -6.96 4.48
N ALA A 61 -20.14 -6.50 3.54
CA ALA A 61 -20.49 -5.44 2.60
C ALA A 61 -21.69 -5.86 1.73
N ALA A 62 -21.71 -7.10 1.24
CA ALA A 62 -22.85 -7.63 0.50
C ALA A 62 -24.13 -7.67 1.35
N ILE A 63 -24.06 -8.15 2.59
CA ILE A 63 -25.21 -8.23 3.50
C ILE A 63 -25.75 -6.84 3.86
N LEU A 64 -24.87 -5.91 4.26
CA LEU A 64 -25.30 -4.57 4.64
C LEU A 64 -25.83 -3.78 3.44
N THR A 65 -25.22 -3.95 2.26
CA THR A 65 -25.72 -3.37 1.01
C THR A 65 -27.09 -3.94 0.64
N SER A 66 -27.30 -5.24 0.88
CA SER A 66 -28.59 -5.90 0.67
C SER A 66 -29.67 -5.35 1.61
N LEU A 67 -29.33 -5.14 2.89
CA LEU A 67 -30.22 -4.57 3.92
C LEU A 67 -30.64 -3.14 3.57
N ILE A 68 -29.70 -2.30 3.12
CA ILE A 68 -30.02 -0.92 2.76
C ILE A 68 -30.86 -0.86 1.47
N CYS A 69 -30.58 -1.72 0.48
CA CYS A 69 -31.44 -1.84 -0.70
C CYS A 69 -32.88 -2.22 -0.31
N TRP A 70 -33.02 -3.14 0.65
CA TRP A 70 -34.33 -3.54 1.17
C TRP A 70 -35.06 -2.40 1.86
N LEU A 71 -34.35 -1.59 2.65
CA LEU A 71 -34.94 -0.43 3.32
C LEU A 71 -35.47 0.60 2.30
N PHE A 72 -34.73 0.85 1.21
CA PHE A 72 -35.14 1.81 0.17
C PHE A 72 -36.24 1.28 -0.76
N LEU A 73 -36.24 0.00 -1.12
CA LEU A 73 -37.25 -0.59 -2.01
C LEU A 73 -38.52 -1.00 -1.27
N GLY A 74 -38.42 -1.41 -0.01
CA GLY A 74 -39.56 -1.79 0.83
C GLY A 74 -40.23 -3.12 0.46
N SER A 75 -39.75 -3.82 -0.58
CA SER A 75 -40.24 -5.15 -0.97
C SER A 75 -39.10 -6.17 -1.00
N LEU A 76 -39.35 -7.37 -0.47
CA LEU A 76 -38.37 -8.47 -0.47
C LEU A 76 -38.10 -8.98 -1.89
N SER A 77 -39.12 -9.02 -2.75
CA SER A 77 -38.97 -9.44 -4.15
C SER A 77 -38.03 -8.53 -4.94
N SER A 78 -38.24 -7.20 -4.88
CA SER A 78 -37.38 -6.22 -5.53
C SER A 78 -35.95 -6.28 -5.00
N THR A 79 -35.78 -6.49 -3.70
CA THR A 79 -34.45 -6.60 -3.10
C THR A 79 -33.74 -7.88 -3.56
N PHE A 80 -34.41 -9.03 -3.52
CA PHE A 80 -33.85 -10.31 -3.93
C PHE A 80 -33.32 -10.26 -5.37
N ASN A 81 -34.04 -9.57 -6.26
CA ASN A 81 -33.59 -9.34 -7.63
C ASN A 81 -32.22 -8.63 -7.69
N ILE A 82 -31.99 -7.59 -6.89
CA ILE A 82 -30.71 -6.87 -6.87
C ILE A 82 -29.60 -7.73 -6.25
N ILE A 83 -29.91 -8.45 -5.17
CA ILE A 83 -28.92 -9.20 -4.40
C ILE A 83 -28.29 -10.31 -5.23
N ILE A 84 -29.05 -10.98 -6.12
CA ILE A 84 -28.52 -12.02 -7.01
C ILE A 84 -27.47 -11.47 -7.99
N GLY A 85 -27.52 -10.17 -8.32
CA GLY A 85 -26.51 -9.54 -9.17
C GLY A 85 -25.11 -9.56 -8.56
N ILE A 86 -25.00 -9.47 -7.23
CA ILE A 86 -23.72 -9.48 -6.51
C ILE A 86 -22.92 -10.78 -6.76
N PRO A 87 -23.43 -11.98 -6.42
CA PRO A 87 -22.70 -13.23 -6.67
C PRO A 87 -22.48 -13.48 -8.16
N PHE A 88 -23.40 -13.07 -9.05
CA PHE A 88 -23.20 -13.21 -10.50
C PHE A 88 -21.96 -12.44 -10.97
N SER A 89 -21.86 -11.15 -10.63
CA SER A 89 -20.72 -10.32 -11.01
C SER A 89 -19.42 -10.79 -10.36
N LEU A 90 -19.45 -11.18 -9.07
CA LEU A 90 -18.26 -11.67 -8.36
C LEU A 90 -17.73 -13.00 -8.92
N LEU A 91 -18.61 -14.00 -9.10
CA LEU A 91 -18.24 -15.30 -9.66
C LEU A 91 -17.73 -15.18 -11.10
N GLY A 92 -18.40 -14.36 -11.93
CA GLY A 92 -17.93 -14.08 -13.27
C GLY A 92 -16.56 -13.40 -13.26
N THR A 93 -16.29 -12.50 -12.31
CA THR A 93 -14.98 -11.85 -12.19
C THR A 93 -13.89 -12.85 -11.82
N PHE A 94 -14.16 -13.85 -10.97
CA PHE A 94 -13.21 -14.92 -10.67
C PHE A 94 -12.85 -15.77 -11.90
N ILE A 95 -13.81 -16.02 -12.80
CA ILE A 95 -13.55 -16.73 -14.06
C ILE A 95 -12.57 -15.93 -14.93
N PHE A 96 -12.79 -14.62 -15.07
CA PHE A 96 -11.88 -13.74 -15.80
C PHE A 96 -10.51 -13.61 -15.15
N MET A 97 -10.44 -13.56 -13.81
CA MET A 97 -9.18 -13.56 -13.08
C MET A 97 -8.35 -14.82 -13.41
N ASN A 98 -9.00 -15.99 -13.44
CA ASN A 98 -8.34 -17.23 -13.82
C ASN A 98 -7.88 -17.21 -15.28
N ALA A 99 -8.73 -16.75 -16.22
CA ALA A 99 -8.39 -16.63 -17.63
C ALA A 99 -7.19 -15.69 -17.89
N LEU A 100 -7.06 -14.62 -17.10
CA LEU A 100 -5.96 -13.64 -17.19
C LEU A 100 -4.72 -14.03 -16.36
N ASN A 101 -4.73 -15.20 -15.70
CA ASN A 101 -3.68 -15.65 -14.77
C ASN A 101 -3.41 -14.65 -13.62
N TYR A 102 -4.46 -13.97 -13.15
CA TYR A 102 -4.38 -13.10 -11.97
C TYR A 102 -4.52 -13.92 -10.70
N THR A 103 -3.75 -13.55 -9.68
CA THR A 103 -3.76 -14.22 -8.39
C THR A 103 -4.76 -13.56 -7.46
N MET A 104 -5.38 -14.33 -6.56
CA MET A 104 -6.06 -13.77 -5.39
C MET A 104 -5.01 -13.21 -4.42
N ASN A 105 -4.97 -11.89 -4.30
CA ASN A 105 -4.10 -11.15 -3.39
C ASN A 105 -4.87 -9.99 -2.74
N THR A 106 -4.21 -9.28 -1.83
CA THR A 106 -4.78 -8.15 -1.10
C THR A 106 -5.38 -7.09 -2.02
N PHE A 107 -4.70 -6.72 -3.12
CA PHE A 107 -5.21 -5.70 -4.06
C PHE A 107 -6.44 -6.20 -4.82
N THR A 108 -6.43 -7.42 -5.33
CA THR A 108 -7.56 -7.97 -6.08
C THR A 108 -8.80 -8.15 -5.20
N LEU A 109 -8.62 -8.62 -3.97
CA LEU A 109 -9.71 -8.81 -3.01
C LEU A 109 -10.29 -7.47 -2.54
N LEU A 110 -9.43 -6.49 -2.21
CA LEU A 110 -9.88 -5.13 -1.90
C LEU A 110 -10.70 -4.52 -3.05
N GLY A 111 -10.26 -4.74 -4.30
CA GLY A 111 -11.01 -4.32 -5.49
C GLY A 111 -12.40 -4.94 -5.56
N LEU A 112 -12.53 -6.25 -5.31
CA LEU A 112 -13.82 -6.95 -5.29
C LEU A 112 -14.72 -6.48 -4.13
N THR A 113 -14.18 -6.31 -2.93
CA THR A 113 -14.93 -5.80 -1.77
C THR A 113 -15.55 -4.43 -2.07
N LEU A 114 -14.78 -3.53 -2.68
CA LEU A 114 -15.26 -2.20 -3.04
C LEU A 114 -16.18 -2.19 -4.26
N ALA A 115 -15.99 -3.14 -5.18
CA ALA A 115 -16.85 -3.28 -6.35
C ALA A 115 -18.30 -3.58 -5.96
N ILE A 116 -18.57 -4.19 -4.79
CA ILE A 116 -19.94 -4.49 -4.33
C ILE A 116 -20.86 -3.26 -4.38
N GLY A 117 -20.41 -2.11 -3.86
CA GLY A 117 -21.22 -0.88 -3.88
C GLY A 117 -21.56 -0.41 -5.29
N ILE A 118 -20.65 -0.65 -6.25
CA ILE A 118 -20.80 -0.27 -7.66
C ILE A 118 -21.64 -1.30 -8.43
N ILE A 119 -21.47 -2.58 -8.13
CA ILE A 119 -22.16 -3.71 -8.80
C ILE A 119 -23.67 -3.60 -8.63
N VAL A 120 -24.11 -3.14 -7.46
CA VAL A 120 -25.53 -3.03 -7.11
C VAL A 120 -26.18 -1.82 -7.79
N ASP A 121 -25.38 -0.80 -8.13
CA ASP A 121 -25.84 0.50 -8.61
C ASP A 121 -26.57 0.43 -9.97
N ASP A 122 -26.03 -0.33 -10.94
CA ASP A 122 -26.70 -0.52 -12.25
C ASP A 122 -28.04 -1.24 -12.10
N ALA A 123 -28.08 -2.28 -11.26
CA ALA A 123 -29.31 -3.04 -11.00
C ALA A 123 -30.36 -2.18 -10.27
N ILE A 124 -29.95 -1.34 -9.31
CA ILE A 124 -30.83 -0.37 -8.64
C ILE A 124 -31.44 0.56 -9.69
N MET A 125 -30.61 1.13 -10.55
CA MET A 125 -31.03 2.14 -11.50
C MET A 125 -32.07 1.62 -12.49
N VAL A 126 -31.88 0.40 -12.99
CA VAL A 126 -32.85 -0.28 -13.87
C VAL A 126 -34.12 -0.64 -13.09
N LEU A 127 -33.98 -1.22 -11.89
CA LEU A 127 -35.12 -1.65 -11.09
C LEU A 127 -36.03 -0.50 -10.67
N GLU A 128 -35.47 0.61 -10.18
CA GLU A 128 -36.24 1.78 -9.77
C GLU A 128 -37.12 2.29 -10.92
N ASN A 129 -36.59 2.27 -12.15
CA ASN A 129 -37.35 2.72 -13.29
C ASN A 129 -38.43 1.74 -13.71
N ILE A 130 -38.17 0.43 -13.61
CA ILE A 130 -39.19 -0.60 -13.81
C ILE A 130 -40.31 -0.44 -12.77
N VAL A 131 -39.97 -0.22 -11.50
CA VAL A 131 -40.94 0.03 -10.42
C VAL A 131 -41.77 1.28 -10.73
N ARG A 132 -41.14 2.37 -11.18
CA ARG A 132 -41.85 3.59 -11.59
C ARG A 132 -42.86 3.32 -12.71
N HIS A 133 -42.48 2.61 -13.77
CA HIS A 133 -43.42 2.24 -14.86
C HIS A 133 -44.55 1.33 -14.38
N ARG A 134 -44.29 0.50 -13.38
CA ARG A 134 -45.29 -0.36 -12.77
C ARG A 134 -46.25 0.42 -11.86
N GLU A 135 -45.77 1.45 -11.15
CA GLU A 135 -46.61 2.40 -10.39
C GLU A 135 -47.48 3.27 -11.32
N MET A 136 -47.04 3.51 -12.56
CA MET A 136 -47.85 4.15 -13.61
C MET A 136 -48.96 3.24 -14.17
N GLY A 137 -49.13 2.02 -13.63
CA GLY A 137 -50.22 1.11 -13.99
C GLY A 137 -49.91 0.12 -15.12
N LYS A 138 -48.69 0.11 -15.69
CA LYS A 138 -48.31 -0.84 -16.75
C LYS A 138 -48.21 -2.28 -16.23
N SER A 139 -48.40 -3.29 -17.08
CA SER A 139 -48.22 -4.71 -16.69
C SER A 139 -46.76 -5.01 -16.30
N ARG A 140 -46.50 -6.10 -15.55
CA ARG A 140 -45.11 -6.46 -15.13
C ARG A 140 -44.15 -6.55 -16.32
N LEU A 141 -44.59 -7.19 -17.41
CA LEU A 141 -43.80 -7.34 -18.63
C LEU A 141 -43.56 -6.00 -19.33
N GLN A 142 -44.61 -5.18 -19.49
CA GLN A 142 -44.47 -3.87 -20.15
C GLN A 142 -43.61 -2.91 -19.33
N ALA A 143 -43.80 -2.90 -18.00
CA ALA A 143 -42.99 -2.08 -17.10
C ALA A 143 -41.51 -2.49 -17.15
N ALA A 144 -41.21 -3.80 -17.21
CA ALA A 144 -39.85 -4.31 -17.35
C ALA A 144 -39.22 -3.89 -18.68
N LEU A 145 -39.95 -4.03 -19.80
CA LEU A 145 -39.47 -3.66 -21.14
C LEU A 145 -39.22 -2.15 -21.27
N ASP A 146 -40.21 -1.33 -20.91
CA ASP A 146 -40.13 0.12 -21.05
C ASP A 146 -39.13 0.71 -20.05
N GLY A 147 -39.14 0.21 -18.81
CA GLY A 147 -38.24 0.65 -17.76
C GLY A 147 -36.77 0.36 -18.06
N ALA A 148 -36.47 -0.84 -18.59
CA ALA A 148 -35.12 -1.19 -18.99
C ALA A 148 -34.66 -0.43 -20.24
N ARG A 149 -35.51 -0.30 -21.27
CA ARG A 149 -35.17 0.40 -22.52
C ARG A 149 -34.87 1.89 -22.33
N GLU A 150 -35.59 2.56 -21.42
CA GLU A 150 -35.39 3.98 -21.15
C GLU A 150 -34.03 4.28 -20.49
N ILE A 151 -33.45 3.30 -19.77
CA ILE A 151 -32.23 3.51 -18.97
C ILE A 151 -31.02 2.76 -19.49
N SER A 152 -31.17 1.70 -20.28
CA SER A 152 -30.07 0.83 -20.71
C SER A 152 -28.91 1.61 -21.37
N LEU A 153 -29.21 2.56 -22.25
CA LEU A 153 -28.19 3.39 -22.89
C LEU A 153 -27.44 4.26 -21.87
N ALA A 154 -28.16 4.90 -20.95
CA ALA A 154 -27.55 5.70 -19.89
C ALA A 154 -26.68 4.84 -18.96
N ALA A 155 -27.11 3.61 -18.66
CA ALA A 155 -26.37 2.62 -17.86
C ALA A 155 -25.05 2.25 -18.54
N VAL A 156 -25.10 1.84 -19.81
CA VAL A 156 -23.92 1.43 -20.59
C VAL A 156 -22.87 2.52 -20.60
N VAL A 157 -23.29 3.77 -20.80
CA VAL A 157 -22.35 4.87 -20.89
C VAL A 157 -21.81 5.28 -19.53
N ALA A 158 -22.64 5.31 -18.49
CA ALA A 158 -22.17 5.54 -17.13
C ALA A 158 -21.10 4.50 -16.72
N THR A 159 -21.36 3.23 -17.00
CA THR A 159 -20.44 2.11 -16.72
C THR A 159 -19.17 2.21 -17.57
N THR A 160 -19.28 2.55 -18.85
CA THR A 160 -18.10 2.80 -19.70
C THR A 160 -17.26 3.96 -19.17
N ALA A 161 -17.90 5.02 -18.68
CA ALA A 161 -17.21 6.14 -18.06
C ALA A 161 -16.48 5.69 -16.77
N VAL A 162 -17.08 4.82 -15.95
CA VAL A 162 -16.40 4.24 -14.76
C VAL A 162 -15.15 3.46 -15.18
N VAL A 163 -15.28 2.56 -16.16
CA VAL A 163 -14.16 1.76 -16.69
C VAL A 163 -13.05 2.64 -17.26
N ALA A 164 -13.41 3.72 -17.95
CA ALA A 164 -12.46 4.63 -18.60
C ALA A 164 -11.48 5.31 -17.61
N ILE A 165 -11.83 5.45 -16.33
CA ILE A 165 -10.93 6.01 -15.31
C ILE A 165 -9.77 5.09 -14.98
N PHE A 166 -9.93 3.77 -15.21
CA PHE A 166 -8.87 2.80 -14.99
C PHE A 166 -7.96 2.61 -16.21
N LEU A 167 -8.36 3.10 -17.39
CA LEU A 167 -7.53 2.99 -18.60
C LEU A 167 -6.12 3.62 -18.45
N PRO A 168 -5.95 4.81 -17.84
CA PRO A 168 -4.63 5.38 -17.56
C PRO A 168 -3.71 4.48 -16.72
N VAL A 169 -4.29 3.64 -15.85
CA VAL A 169 -3.52 2.78 -14.94
C VAL A 169 -2.67 1.77 -15.72
N VAL A 170 -3.11 1.41 -16.93
CA VAL A 170 -2.35 0.54 -17.85
C VAL A 170 -1.00 1.13 -18.23
N PHE A 171 -0.88 2.46 -18.27
CA PHE A 171 0.35 3.16 -18.62
C PHE A 171 1.24 3.47 -17.41
N MET A 172 0.84 3.06 -16.21
CA MET A 172 1.64 3.28 -15.02
C MET A 172 2.85 2.35 -15.00
N GLU A 173 4.03 2.95 -14.93
CA GLU A 173 5.28 2.20 -14.81
C GLU A 173 5.54 1.71 -13.38
N GLY A 174 6.56 0.86 -13.24
CA GLY A 174 7.06 0.39 -11.96
C GLY A 174 6.28 -0.80 -11.39
N ILE A 175 6.70 -1.23 -10.20
CA ILE A 175 6.09 -2.37 -9.49
C ILE A 175 4.62 -2.06 -9.19
N MET A 176 4.31 -0.80 -8.87
CA MET A 176 2.97 -0.43 -8.47
C MET A 176 1.97 -0.42 -9.61
N GLY A 177 2.36 0.02 -10.80
CA GLY A 177 1.50 -0.03 -11.99
C GLY A 177 0.95 -1.44 -12.23
N LYS A 178 1.73 -2.50 -11.94
CA LYS A 178 1.27 -3.89 -12.07
C LYS A 178 0.18 -4.28 -11.08
N PHE A 179 0.28 -3.85 -9.83
CA PHE A 179 -0.75 -4.12 -8.81
C PHE A 179 -2.03 -3.33 -9.09
N LEU A 180 -1.89 -2.06 -9.46
CA LEU A 180 -3.02 -1.21 -9.82
C LEU A 180 -3.69 -1.66 -11.12
N LEU A 181 -2.93 -2.19 -12.08
CA LEU A 181 -3.49 -2.78 -13.29
C LEU A 181 -4.41 -3.96 -12.96
N GLN A 182 -3.96 -4.89 -12.11
CA GLN A 182 -4.81 -6.02 -11.67
C GLN A 182 -6.07 -5.52 -10.97
N PHE A 183 -5.92 -4.55 -10.06
CA PHE A 183 -7.04 -3.91 -9.36
C PHE A 183 -8.04 -3.28 -10.34
N GLY A 184 -7.57 -2.44 -11.26
CA GLY A 184 -8.41 -1.71 -12.21
C GLY A 184 -9.11 -2.62 -13.22
N VAL A 185 -8.43 -3.66 -13.70
CA VAL A 185 -9.02 -4.67 -14.61
C VAL A 185 -10.11 -5.46 -13.90
N ILE A 186 -9.88 -5.89 -12.66
CA ILE A 186 -10.87 -6.66 -11.88
C ILE A 186 -12.13 -5.84 -11.60
N ILE A 187 -11.97 -4.58 -11.19
CA ILE A 187 -13.12 -3.68 -11.01
C ILE A 187 -13.84 -3.46 -12.34
N SER A 188 -13.10 -3.23 -13.42
CA SER A 188 -13.69 -3.00 -14.75
C SER A 188 -14.51 -4.22 -15.21
N VAL A 189 -13.98 -5.43 -15.03
CA VAL A 189 -14.69 -6.67 -15.34
C VAL A 189 -15.93 -6.83 -14.46
N ALA A 190 -15.81 -6.61 -13.15
CA ALA A 190 -16.93 -6.72 -12.22
C ALA A 190 -18.07 -5.75 -12.57
N VAL A 191 -17.73 -4.50 -12.92
CA VAL A 191 -18.67 -3.46 -13.31
C VAL A 191 -19.31 -3.74 -14.68
N VAL A 192 -18.56 -4.25 -15.66
CA VAL A 192 -19.12 -4.66 -16.96
C VAL A 192 -20.06 -5.87 -16.81
N LEU A 193 -19.71 -6.85 -15.98
CA LEU A 193 -20.58 -7.98 -15.68
C LEU A 193 -21.84 -7.56 -14.92
N SER A 194 -21.72 -6.59 -14.01
CA SER A 194 -22.86 -5.97 -13.33
C SER A 194 -23.80 -5.28 -14.32
N LEU A 195 -23.28 -4.50 -15.26
CA LEU A 195 -24.10 -3.88 -16.31
C LEU A 195 -24.83 -4.94 -17.15
N PHE A 196 -24.12 -6.00 -17.56
CA PHE A 196 -24.72 -7.10 -18.33
C PHE A 196 -25.87 -7.75 -17.57
N GLU A 197 -25.68 -8.00 -16.27
CA GLU A 197 -26.69 -8.54 -15.38
C GLU A 197 -27.90 -7.61 -15.23
N ALA A 198 -27.64 -6.32 -15.02
CA ALA A 198 -28.65 -5.29 -14.78
C ALA A 198 -29.52 -5.01 -16.02
N VAL A 199 -28.97 -5.12 -17.23
CA VAL A 199 -29.72 -4.88 -18.48
C VAL A 199 -30.38 -6.15 -19.03
N SER A 200 -29.89 -7.34 -18.65
CA SER A 200 -30.38 -8.61 -19.20
C SER A 200 -31.21 -9.42 -18.20
N PHE A 201 -30.60 -9.86 -17.10
CA PHE A 201 -31.24 -10.77 -16.14
C PHE A 201 -32.17 -10.03 -15.18
N ALA A 202 -31.81 -8.81 -14.74
CA ALA A 202 -32.64 -8.07 -13.82
C ALA A 202 -34.04 -7.74 -14.37
N PRO A 203 -34.21 -7.27 -15.64
CA PRO A 203 -35.54 -7.03 -16.21
C PRO A 203 -36.34 -8.31 -16.40
N MET A 204 -35.67 -9.40 -16.79
CA MET A 204 -36.31 -10.73 -16.92
C MET A 204 -36.90 -11.17 -15.59
N ARG A 205 -36.12 -11.13 -14.51
CA ARG A 205 -36.59 -11.48 -13.16
C ARG A 205 -37.68 -10.51 -12.66
N CYS A 206 -37.62 -9.23 -13.02
CA CYS A 206 -38.70 -8.29 -12.70
C CYS A 206 -40.02 -8.64 -13.42
N ALA A 207 -39.97 -9.03 -14.69
CA ALA A 207 -41.18 -9.36 -15.43
C ALA A 207 -41.97 -10.51 -14.77
N GLU A 208 -41.26 -11.45 -14.13
CA GLU A 208 -41.83 -12.63 -13.49
C GLU A 208 -42.16 -12.40 -12.01
N PHE A 209 -41.18 -11.94 -11.22
CA PHE A 209 -41.25 -11.90 -9.75
C PHE A 209 -41.65 -10.54 -9.17
N LEU A 210 -41.68 -9.45 -9.94
CA LEU A 210 -41.88 -8.11 -9.37
C LEU A 210 -43.30 -7.96 -8.80
N GLU A 211 -43.36 -7.92 -7.47
CA GLU A 211 -44.56 -7.56 -6.74
C GLU A 211 -44.41 -6.16 -6.16
N ILE A 212 -45.28 -5.24 -6.59
CA ILE A 212 -45.50 -4.00 -5.84
C ILE A 212 -46.40 -4.36 -4.67
N GLY A 213 -45.79 -4.69 -3.54
CA GLY A 213 -46.51 -4.73 -2.28
C GLY A 213 -46.54 -3.33 -1.66
N GLU A 214 -47.71 -2.87 -1.20
CA GLU A 214 -47.75 -1.77 -0.24
C GLU A 214 -46.81 -2.08 0.93
N ARG A 215 -46.08 -1.08 1.42
CA ARG A 215 -45.21 -1.24 2.58
C ARG A 215 -46.05 -1.57 3.82
N LYS A 216 -46.19 -2.86 4.12
CA LYS A 216 -47.03 -3.34 5.24
C LYS A 216 -46.36 -3.14 6.60
N THR A 217 -45.03 -3.12 6.67
CA THR A 217 -44.28 -3.00 7.93
C THR A 217 -44.24 -1.56 8.48
N TRP A 218 -44.28 -1.41 9.81
CA TRP A 218 -44.16 -0.10 10.48
C TRP A 218 -42.85 0.63 10.14
N ILE A 219 -41.75 -0.12 10.02
CA ILE A 219 -40.44 0.40 9.60
C ILE A 219 -40.53 0.98 8.19
N GLY A 220 -41.13 0.25 7.24
CA GLY A 220 -41.28 0.70 5.86
C GLY A 220 -42.16 1.94 5.71
N LYS A 221 -43.26 2.04 6.49
CA LYS A 221 -44.14 3.22 6.50
C LYS A 221 -43.45 4.45 7.11
N THR A 222 -42.67 4.25 8.18
CA THR A 222 -41.93 5.33 8.84
C THR A 222 -40.82 5.85 7.93
N PHE A 223 -40.08 4.95 7.27
CA PHE A 223 -39.05 5.31 6.30
C PHE A 223 -39.65 6.05 5.10
N GLU A 224 -40.79 5.62 4.56
CA GLU A 224 -41.43 6.34 3.45
C GLU A 224 -41.85 7.76 3.83
N LYS A 225 -42.46 7.93 5.02
CA LYS A 225 -42.79 9.27 5.53
C LYS A 225 -41.56 10.14 5.73
N ALA A 226 -40.47 9.58 6.25
CA ALA A 226 -39.21 10.30 6.41
C ALA A 226 -38.63 10.70 5.05
N MET A 227 -38.65 9.79 4.08
CA MET A 227 -38.12 10.02 2.73
C MET A 227 -38.94 11.05 1.94
N GLN A 228 -40.26 11.04 2.10
CA GLN A 228 -41.15 12.04 1.51
C GLN A 228 -40.88 13.43 2.10
N ARG A 229 -40.76 13.54 3.43
CA ARG A 229 -40.37 14.80 4.10
C ARG A 229 -39.00 15.30 3.65
N LEU A 230 -38.03 14.40 3.49
CA LEU A 230 -36.70 14.74 2.97
C LEU A 230 -36.77 15.24 1.53
N THR A 231 -37.56 14.60 0.68
CA THR A 231 -37.78 15.03 -0.72
C THR A 231 -38.44 16.41 -0.79
N GLU A 232 -39.44 16.68 0.05
CA GLU A 232 -40.09 18.00 0.14
C GLU A 232 -39.14 19.09 0.67
N ALA A 233 -38.33 18.76 1.68
CA ALA A 233 -37.30 19.66 2.20
C ALA A 233 -36.23 19.97 1.13
N TYR A 234 -35.75 18.94 0.43
CA TYR A 234 -34.83 19.06 -0.69
C TYR A 234 -35.40 19.93 -1.81
N THR A 235 -36.66 19.69 -2.21
CA THR A 235 -37.33 20.47 -3.27
C THR A 235 -37.39 21.96 -2.91
N ARG A 236 -37.75 22.29 -1.66
CA ARG A 236 -37.73 23.68 -1.18
C ARG A 236 -36.33 24.30 -1.19
N ALA A 237 -35.33 23.56 -0.69
CA ALA A 237 -33.94 24.01 -0.69
C ALA A 237 -33.41 24.21 -2.12
N LEU A 238 -33.74 23.31 -3.05
CA LEU A 238 -33.37 23.39 -4.45
C LEU A 238 -33.90 24.66 -5.11
N HIS A 239 -35.17 25.02 -4.89
CA HIS A 239 -35.73 26.27 -5.41
C HIS A 239 -34.95 27.50 -4.96
N PHE A 240 -34.55 27.54 -3.68
CA PHE A 240 -33.72 28.61 -3.14
C PHE A 240 -32.31 28.63 -3.75
N CYS A 241 -31.68 27.46 -3.89
CA CYS A 241 -30.35 27.32 -4.48
C CYS A 241 -30.34 27.75 -5.96
N LEU A 242 -31.32 27.33 -6.76
CA LEU A 242 -31.42 27.72 -8.17
C LEU A 242 -31.61 29.24 -8.33
N ALA A 243 -32.40 29.86 -7.45
CA ALA A 243 -32.56 31.33 -7.45
C ALA A 243 -31.27 32.08 -7.12
N ARG A 244 -30.37 31.48 -6.32
CA ARG A 244 -29.09 32.07 -5.87
C ARG A 244 -27.86 31.32 -6.40
N ARG A 245 -27.96 30.79 -7.63
CA ARG A 245 -26.94 29.91 -8.26
C ARG A 245 -25.50 30.40 -8.16
N TRP A 246 -25.24 31.70 -8.34
CA TRP A 246 -23.89 32.26 -8.24
C TRP A 246 -23.31 32.22 -6.82
N GLN A 247 -24.15 32.39 -5.79
CA GLN A 247 -23.74 32.28 -4.39
C GLN A 247 -23.43 30.83 -4.03
N VAL A 248 -24.22 29.88 -4.52
CA VAL A 248 -23.98 28.43 -4.32
C VAL A 248 -22.65 28.02 -4.97
N LEU A 249 -22.41 28.42 -6.22
CA LEU A 249 -21.15 28.15 -6.92
C LEU A 249 -19.96 28.80 -6.20
N GLY A 250 -20.09 30.07 -5.80
CA GLY A 250 -19.05 30.77 -5.04
C GLY A 250 -18.72 30.10 -3.70
N ALA A 251 -19.74 29.76 -2.91
CA ALA A 251 -19.58 29.06 -1.64
C ALA A 251 -18.94 27.67 -1.83
N SER A 252 -19.34 26.93 -2.88
CA SER A 252 -18.76 25.63 -3.21
C SER A 252 -17.29 25.74 -3.61
N LEU A 253 -16.90 26.80 -4.33
CA LEU A 253 -15.51 27.06 -4.69
C LEU A 253 -14.67 27.39 -3.45
N VAL A 254 -15.21 28.22 -2.54
CA VAL A 254 -14.55 28.54 -1.27
C VAL A 254 -14.35 27.26 -0.44
N PHE A 255 -15.38 26.42 -0.33
CA PHE A 255 -15.29 25.12 0.35
C PHE A 255 -14.20 24.23 -0.27
N PHE A 256 -14.16 24.13 -1.60
CA PHE A 256 -13.13 23.38 -2.30
C PHE A 256 -11.72 23.91 -1.99
N VAL A 257 -11.50 25.23 -2.10
CA VAL A 257 -10.19 25.85 -1.82
C VAL A 257 -9.76 25.63 -0.38
N LEU A 258 -10.66 25.78 0.60
CA LEU A 258 -10.38 25.50 2.01
C LEU A 258 -10.00 24.04 2.24
N SER A 259 -10.71 23.11 1.59
CA SER A 259 -10.39 21.68 1.69
C SER A 259 -9.02 21.33 1.10
N MET A 260 -8.60 22.02 0.03
CA MET A 260 -7.29 21.81 -0.59
C MET A 260 -6.14 22.25 0.30
N MET A 261 -6.37 23.22 1.20
CA MET A 261 -5.36 23.61 2.19
C MET A 261 -5.08 22.48 3.20
N LEU A 262 -6.06 21.60 3.48
CA LEU A 262 -5.89 20.44 4.37
C LEU A 262 -4.92 19.40 3.80
N VAL A 263 -4.75 19.34 2.48
CA VAL A 263 -3.82 18.39 1.82
C VAL A 263 -2.38 18.59 2.29
N GLY A 264 -2.01 19.81 2.69
CA GLY A 264 -0.70 20.11 3.28
C GLY A 264 -0.51 19.53 4.68
N ALA A 265 -1.59 19.39 5.46
CA ALA A 265 -1.58 18.86 6.81
C ALA A 265 -1.65 17.32 6.87
N ILE A 266 -2.14 16.67 5.80
CA ILE A 266 -2.23 15.22 5.72
C ILE A 266 -0.84 14.61 5.48
N ARG A 267 -0.50 13.61 6.29
CA ARG A 267 0.76 12.87 6.22
C ARG A 267 0.83 12.08 4.91
N LYS A 268 1.95 12.12 4.20
CA LYS A 268 2.16 11.37 2.94
C LYS A 268 3.16 10.25 3.16
N GLU A 269 2.78 9.03 2.81
CA GLU A 269 3.61 7.82 2.93
C GLU A 269 3.28 6.81 1.82
N PHE A 270 4.18 5.87 1.55
CA PHE A 270 3.99 4.89 0.49
C PHE A 270 2.94 3.85 0.87
N VAL A 271 3.18 3.15 1.98
CA VAL A 271 2.35 2.09 2.52
C VAL A 271 2.25 2.33 4.04
N PRO A 272 1.05 2.24 4.62
CA PRO A 272 0.88 2.42 6.06
C PRO A 272 1.55 1.30 6.86
N ALA A 273 2.00 1.62 8.06
CA ALA A 273 2.48 0.61 9.02
C ALA A 273 1.33 -0.34 9.38
N GLN A 274 1.60 -1.64 9.39
CA GLN A 274 0.61 -2.68 9.70
C GLN A 274 1.10 -3.50 10.90
N ASP A 275 0.17 -3.93 11.73
CA ASP A 275 0.48 -4.90 12.78
C ASP A 275 0.47 -6.32 12.21
N GLN A 276 1.64 -6.78 11.76
CA GLN A 276 1.80 -8.14 11.24
C GLN A 276 2.10 -9.15 12.34
N SER A 277 2.07 -8.73 13.62
CA SER A 277 2.56 -9.49 14.76
C SER A 277 4.02 -9.95 14.60
N MET A 278 4.80 -9.25 13.79
CA MET A 278 6.22 -9.55 13.58
C MET A 278 6.99 -8.32 13.15
N PHE A 279 8.20 -8.21 13.69
CA PHE A 279 9.15 -7.19 13.27
C PHE A 279 10.57 -7.73 13.42
N MET A 280 11.54 -6.95 12.95
CA MET A 280 12.93 -7.33 12.98
C MET A 280 13.75 -6.25 13.66
N ALA A 281 14.76 -6.61 14.45
CA ALA A 281 15.74 -5.67 14.94
C ALA A 281 17.13 -6.09 14.51
N ARG A 282 17.91 -5.14 14.00
CA ARG A 282 19.34 -5.31 13.79
C ARG A 282 20.08 -4.75 14.98
N ILE A 283 21.02 -5.53 15.50
CA ILE A 283 21.84 -5.12 16.64
C ILE A 283 23.29 -5.04 16.17
N LYS A 284 23.99 -3.97 16.54
CA LYS A 284 25.41 -3.76 16.27
C LYS A 284 26.16 -3.51 17.59
N THR A 285 27.32 -4.13 17.71
CA THR A 285 28.33 -3.87 18.76
C THR A 285 29.49 -3.06 18.18
N PRO A 286 30.37 -2.47 19.01
CA PRO A 286 31.54 -1.74 18.55
C PRO A 286 32.38 -2.53 17.56
N ILE A 287 33.01 -1.83 16.63
CA ILE A 287 33.87 -2.44 15.60
C ILE A 287 35.03 -3.18 16.27
N GLY A 288 35.41 -4.33 15.71
CA GLY A 288 36.45 -5.19 16.29
C GLY A 288 35.96 -6.11 17.43
N SER A 289 34.68 -6.05 17.80
CA SER A 289 34.09 -7.00 18.74
C SER A 289 34.18 -8.43 18.21
N SER A 290 34.54 -9.36 19.10
CA SER A 290 34.52 -10.80 18.80
C SER A 290 33.08 -11.30 18.70
N MET A 291 32.91 -12.45 18.03
CA MET A 291 31.61 -13.10 17.94
C MET A 291 31.09 -13.48 19.34
N GLU A 292 32.00 -13.89 20.23
CA GLU A 292 31.70 -14.24 21.61
C GLU A 292 31.21 -13.04 22.43
N PHE A 293 31.83 -11.86 22.25
CA PHE A 293 31.36 -10.62 22.89
C PHE A 293 29.97 -10.24 22.38
N THR A 294 29.76 -10.30 21.08
CA THR A 294 28.45 -10.02 20.47
C THR A 294 27.40 -11.02 20.96
N ASP A 295 27.70 -12.32 21.05
CA ASP A 295 26.81 -13.33 21.62
C ASP A 295 26.45 -13.04 23.08
N GLY A 296 27.43 -12.62 23.90
CA GLY A 296 27.18 -12.16 25.27
C GLY A 296 26.17 -11.01 25.34
N LYS A 297 26.32 -10.00 24.47
CA LYS A 297 25.37 -8.88 24.39
C LYS A 297 24.00 -9.30 23.86
N PHE A 298 23.95 -10.25 22.94
CA PHE A 298 22.68 -10.83 22.50
C PHE A 298 21.96 -11.52 23.65
N LYS A 299 22.65 -12.28 24.51
CA LYS A 299 22.03 -12.90 25.71
C LYS A 299 21.44 -11.88 26.68
N GLU A 300 22.09 -10.73 26.88
CA GLU A 300 21.52 -9.62 27.67
C GLU A 300 20.21 -9.10 27.05
N VAL A 301 20.20 -8.91 25.73
CA VAL A 301 19.00 -8.48 24.99
C VAL A 301 17.91 -9.54 25.05
N GLU A 302 18.24 -10.80 24.85
CA GLU A 302 17.30 -11.94 24.92
C GLU A 302 16.64 -12.03 26.30
N ALA A 303 17.36 -11.78 27.38
CA ALA A 303 16.79 -11.72 28.72
C ALA A 303 15.74 -10.60 28.87
N LEU A 304 15.89 -9.47 28.18
CA LEU A 304 14.85 -8.42 28.14
C LEU A 304 13.65 -8.83 27.29
N ILE A 305 13.88 -9.53 26.17
CA ILE A 305 12.82 -10.03 25.29
C ILE A 305 11.95 -11.04 26.03
N MET A 306 12.57 -12.00 26.73
CA MET A 306 11.86 -13.05 27.47
C MET A 306 11.00 -12.51 28.63
N LYS A 307 11.33 -11.33 29.18
CA LYS A 307 10.53 -10.68 30.22
C LYS A 307 9.22 -10.07 29.69
N ASN A 308 9.13 -9.82 28.37
CA ASN A 308 7.95 -9.17 27.81
C ASN A 308 6.84 -10.21 27.51
N PRO A 309 5.67 -10.11 28.15
CA PRO A 309 4.59 -11.09 28.00
C PRO A 309 3.93 -11.07 26.61
N ASP A 310 4.13 -10.02 25.80
CA ASP A 310 3.52 -9.86 24.48
C ASP A 310 4.34 -10.54 23.37
N VAL A 311 5.57 -11.00 23.67
CA VAL A 311 6.44 -11.74 22.74
C VAL A 311 6.19 -13.24 22.88
N THR A 312 5.83 -13.91 21.79
CA THR A 312 5.62 -15.37 21.77
C THR A 312 6.94 -16.11 21.54
N ARG A 313 7.73 -15.66 20.57
CA ARG A 313 9.00 -16.28 20.17
C ARG A 313 9.96 -15.23 19.63
N TYR A 314 11.26 -15.52 19.73
CA TYR A 314 12.29 -14.76 19.03
C TYR A 314 13.30 -15.72 18.38
N MET A 315 13.98 -15.25 17.34
CA MET A 315 15.12 -15.95 16.75
C MET A 315 16.27 -14.95 16.57
N ALA A 316 17.35 -15.16 17.31
CA ALA A 316 18.58 -14.41 17.17
C ALA A 316 19.53 -15.11 16.19
N ALA A 317 20.10 -14.33 15.27
CA ALA A 317 21.17 -14.72 14.37
C ALA A 317 22.36 -13.78 14.59
N VAL A 318 23.23 -14.15 15.52
CA VAL A 318 24.53 -13.50 15.76
C VAL A 318 25.43 -13.80 14.57
N GLY A 319 26.19 -12.82 14.06
CA GLY A 319 27.00 -12.99 12.84
C GLY A 319 26.28 -12.63 11.54
N GLY A 320 25.00 -12.24 11.63
CA GLY A 320 24.11 -12.00 10.50
C GLY A 320 23.56 -13.28 9.85
N PHE A 321 22.55 -13.14 8.99
CA PHE A 321 21.86 -14.29 8.36
C PHE A 321 22.71 -15.02 7.30
N SER A 322 23.67 -14.32 6.67
CA SER A 322 24.58 -14.87 5.65
C SER A 322 25.97 -15.20 6.19
N GLY A 323 26.24 -14.92 7.47
CA GLY A 323 27.58 -14.90 8.04
C GLY A 323 28.41 -13.69 7.58
N GLY A 324 29.49 -13.39 8.33
CA GLY A 324 30.49 -12.39 7.96
C GLY A 324 30.51 -11.10 8.79
N GLU A 325 29.54 -10.89 9.69
CA GLU A 325 29.50 -9.69 10.55
C GLU A 325 29.70 -10.08 12.03
N SER A 326 30.95 -10.17 12.50
CA SER A 326 31.22 -10.58 13.91
C SER A 326 30.67 -9.61 14.96
N ASN A 327 30.49 -8.34 14.60
CA ASN A 327 30.00 -7.26 15.46
C ASN A 327 28.54 -6.89 15.18
N ALA A 328 27.78 -7.74 14.50
CA ALA A 328 26.37 -7.49 14.27
C ALA A 328 25.55 -8.78 14.25
N GLY A 329 24.25 -8.61 14.41
CA GLY A 329 23.30 -9.69 14.23
C GLY A 329 21.88 -9.16 14.05
N MET A 330 20.96 -10.11 13.93
CA MET A 330 19.57 -9.85 13.62
C MET A 330 18.68 -10.67 14.54
N ILE A 331 17.65 -10.03 15.09
CA ILE A 331 16.62 -10.69 15.88
C ILE A 331 15.30 -10.57 15.14
N PHE A 332 14.65 -11.72 14.92
CA PHE A 332 13.28 -11.80 14.45
C PHE A 332 12.35 -11.96 15.63
N PHE A 333 11.34 -11.10 15.72
CA PHE A 333 10.35 -11.10 16.79
C PHE A 333 9.02 -11.62 16.25
N THR A 334 8.42 -12.55 16.99
CA THR A 334 7.06 -13.03 16.74
C THR A 334 6.22 -12.73 17.97
N LEU A 335 5.24 -11.86 17.79
CA LEU A 335 4.35 -11.36 18.83
C LEU A 335 3.12 -12.25 18.97
N LYS A 336 2.39 -12.08 20.07
CA LYS A 336 1.03 -12.61 20.19
C LYS A 336 0.10 -11.91 19.19
N PRO A 337 -1.02 -12.54 18.78
CA PRO A 337 -2.08 -11.85 18.06
C PRO A 337 -2.51 -10.58 18.81
N LYS A 338 -2.90 -9.53 18.09
CA LYS A 338 -3.22 -8.21 18.66
C LYS A 338 -4.24 -8.28 19.80
N ASP A 339 -5.23 -9.15 19.69
CA ASP A 339 -6.30 -9.32 20.67
C ASP A 339 -5.84 -9.97 21.98
N ASP A 340 -4.77 -10.76 21.94
CA ASP A 340 -4.21 -11.47 23.11
C ASP A 340 -3.11 -10.67 23.83
N ARG A 341 -2.77 -9.47 23.33
CA ARG A 341 -1.75 -8.62 23.93
C ARG A 341 -2.25 -7.88 25.17
N SER A 342 -1.29 -7.42 25.96
CA SER A 342 -1.50 -6.52 27.09
C SER A 342 -2.17 -5.21 26.62
N LYS A 343 -2.81 -4.48 27.54
CA LYS A 343 -3.34 -3.15 27.23
C LYS A 343 -2.21 -2.13 27.33
N ASN A 344 -2.14 -1.23 26.36
CA ASN A 344 -1.24 -0.09 26.37
C ASN A 344 -1.69 0.90 27.47
N PRO A 345 -0.81 1.25 28.43
CA PRO A 345 -1.13 2.19 29.51
C PRO A 345 -1.50 3.60 29.03
N LYS A 346 -1.02 4.02 27.86
CA LYS A 346 -1.22 5.39 27.32
C LYS A 346 -2.56 5.58 26.63
N THR A 347 -3.06 4.54 25.96
CA THR A 347 -4.26 4.61 25.12
C THR A 347 -5.41 3.76 25.65
N GLY A 348 -5.17 2.87 26.61
CA GLY A 348 -6.15 1.90 27.13
C GLY A 348 -6.52 0.79 26.13
N SER A 349 -6.09 0.90 24.87
CA SER A 349 -6.26 -0.08 23.80
C SER A 349 -5.21 -1.20 23.91
N LYS A 350 -5.37 -2.29 23.16
CA LYS A 350 -4.34 -3.34 23.06
C LYS A 350 -3.01 -2.77 22.55
N THR A 351 -1.89 -3.27 23.08
CA THR A 351 -0.54 -2.83 22.69
C THR A 351 -0.29 -3.12 21.22
N THR A 352 0.05 -2.09 20.45
CA THR A 352 0.34 -2.23 19.02
C THR A 352 1.77 -2.69 18.78
N GLN A 353 2.05 -3.24 17.59
CA GLN A 353 3.42 -3.56 17.17
C GLN A 353 4.33 -2.33 17.26
N ALA A 354 3.85 -1.14 16.88
CA ALA A 354 4.61 0.10 16.95
C ALA A 354 5.01 0.47 18.39
N ASP A 355 4.11 0.27 19.36
CA ASP A 355 4.39 0.49 20.78
C ASP A 355 5.49 -0.45 21.30
N ILE A 356 5.40 -1.74 20.92
CA ILE A 356 6.39 -2.76 21.31
C ILE A 356 7.76 -2.46 20.68
N MET A 357 7.77 -2.05 19.41
CA MET A 357 8.99 -1.59 18.74
C MET A 357 9.59 -0.37 19.46
N GLY A 358 8.76 0.59 19.88
CA GLY A 358 9.19 1.75 20.68
C GLY A 358 9.78 1.35 22.03
N TYR A 359 9.16 0.39 22.73
CA TYR A 359 9.67 -0.18 23.98
C TYR A 359 11.05 -0.82 23.78
N PHE A 360 11.22 -1.68 22.78
CA PHE A 360 12.52 -2.33 22.53
C PHE A 360 13.60 -1.35 22.09
N ARG A 361 13.27 -0.31 21.29
CA ARG A 361 14.23 0.76 20.97
C ARG A 361 14.78 1.41 22.23
N ASN A 362 13.91 1.73 23.20
CA ASN A 362 14.30 2.41 24.42
C ASN A 362 15.04 1.50 25.40
N GLU A 363 14.55 0.28 25.65
CA GLU A 363 15.16 -0.62 26.64
C GLU A 363 16.48 -1.21 26.14
N VAL A 364 16.55 -1.66 24.89
CA VAL A 364 17.81 -2.18 24.33
C VAL A 364 18.81 -1.05 24.12
N GLY A 365 18.36 0.16 23.80
CA GLY A 365 19.22 1.34 23.66
C GLY A 365 19.90 1.78 24.97
N LYS A 366 19.46 1.29 26.13
CA LYS A 366 20.13 1.54 27.42
C LYS A 366 21.32 0.60 27.67
N ILE A 367 21.42 -0.50 26.92
CA ILE A 367 22.51 -1.46 27.09
C ILE A 367 23.81 -0.82 26.55
N PRO A 368 24.88 -0.72 27.36
CA PRO A 368 26.16 -0.22 26.89
C PRO A 368 26.70 -1.05 25.72
N ASP A 369 27.37 -0.39 24.78
CA ASP A 369 28.00 -1.02 23.61
C ASP A 369 27.01 -1.74 22.67
N VAL A 370 25.74 -1.33 22.67
CA VAL A 370 24.70 -1.88 21.81
C VAL A 370 23.97 -0.78 21.06
N GLN A 371 23.89 -0.92 19.73
CA GLN A 371 23.05 -0.09 18.87
C GLN A 371 21.95 -0.94 18.26
N ILE A 372 20.70 -0.54 18.47
CA ILE A 372 19.51 -1.22 17.93
C ILE A 372 18.89 -0.41 16.79
N TYR A 373 18.55 -1.11 15.71
CA TYR A 373 17.81 -0.59 14.57
C TYR A 373 16.59 -1.45 14.35
N VAL A 374 15.41 -0.95 14.74
CA VAL A 374 14.17 -1.71 14.59
C VAL A 374 13.58 -1.44 13.21
N GLN A 375 13.15 -2.49 12.52
CA GLN A 375 12.57 -2.44 11.19
C GLN A 375 11.18 -3.06 11.22
N ASP A 376 10.21 -2.28 10.75
CA ASP A 376 8.85 -2.78 10.46
C ASP A 376 8.87 -3.50 9.11
N LEU A 377 8.36 -4.74 9.09
CA LEU A 377 8.31 -5.55 7.88
C LEU A 377 7.26 -5.07 6.89
N SER A 378 6.21 -4.36 7.34
CA SER A 378 5.15 -3.85 6.46
C SER A 378 5.62 -2.64 5.64
N THR A 379 6.51 -1.81 6.20
CA THR A 379 7.01 -0.58 5.57
C THR A 379 8.27 -0.79 4.74
N ARG A 380 8.80 -2.02 4.70
CA ARG A 380 9.93 -2.46 3.87
C ARG A 380 9.64 -2.39 2.36
N GLY A 381 8.38 -2.15 2.00
CA GLY A 381 7.89 -2.12 0.63
C GLY A 381 7.88 -3.51 -0.04
N LEU A 382 7.63 -3.53 -1.35
CA LEU A 382 7.44 -4.77 -2.13
C LEU A 382 8.76 -5.46 -2.52
N THR A 383 9.85 -5.21 -1.79
CA THR A 383 11.19 -5.71 -2.15
C THR A 383 11.66 -6.78 -1.14
N SER A 384 12.39 -7.78 -1.64
CA SER A 384 12.96 -8.85 -0.80
C SER A 384 14.29 -8.47 -0.12
N ARG A 385 14.75 -7.22 -0.30
CA ARG A 385 16.03 -6.72 0.24
C ARG A 385 15.77 -5.92 1.53
N ARG A 386 16.84 -5.46 2.17
CA ARG A 386 16.75 -4.44 3.22
C ARG A 386 16.08 -3.20 2.62
N GLY A 387 14.96 -2.76 3.19
CA GLY A 387 14.21 -1.58 2.74
C GLY A 387 13.64 -0.82 3.93
N PHE A 388 13.81 0.49 3.93
CA PHE A 388 13.35 1.40 4.99
C PHE A 388 12.52 2.51 4.34
N PRO A 389 11.55 3.14 5.02
CA PRO A 389 10.73 4.19 4.42
C PRO A 389 11.56 5.32 3.76
N VAL A 390 12.65 5.73 4.41
CA VAL A 390 13.61 6.69 3.85
C VAL A 390 14.88 5.92 3.48
N GLU A 391 15.18 5.86 2.19
CA GLU A 391 16.35 5.19 1.65
C GLU A 391 16.94 5.98 0.49
N PHE A 392 18.23 6.28 0.58
CA PHE A 392 18.95 6.91 -0.52
C PHE A 392 20.42 6.47 -0.55
N THR A 393 21.02 6.65 -1.71
CA THR A 393 22.44 6.37 -1.96
C THR A 393 23.18 7.67 -2.19
N ILE A 394 24.30 7.84 -1.51
CA ILE A 394 25.26 8.91 -1.76
C ILE A 394 26.30 8.33 -2.72
N ARG A 395 26.44 8.94 -3.89
CA ARG A 395 27.32 8.45 -4.97
C ARG A 395 28.42 9.47 -5.25
N GLY A 396 29.62 8.96 -5.56
CA GLY A 396 30.78 9.79 -5.87
C GLY A 396 32.02 8.98 -6.22
N PRO A 397 33.08 9.64 -6.73
CA PRO A 397 34.29 8.97 -7.20
C PRO A 397 35.24 8.55 -6.06
N ASP A 398 35.41 9.42 -5.06
CA ASP A 398 36.34 9.20 -3.94
C ASP A 398 35.59 8.56 -2.76
N TRP A 399 36.13 7.47 -2.22
CA TRP A 399 35.49 6.72 -1.14
C TRP A 399 35.62 7.44 0.21
N ASP A 400 36.80 8.01 0.50
CA ASP A 400 37.07 8.56 1.83
C ASP A 400 36.27 9.84 2.06
N LYS A 401 36.15 10.68 1.03
CA LYS A 401 35.25 11.84 1.04
C LYS A 401 33.78 11.43 1.19
N LEU A 402 33.38 10.36 0.50
CA LEU A 402 32.01 9.86 0.54
C LEU A 402 31.64 9.32 1.95
N VAL A 403 32.58 8.69 2.66
CA VAL A 403 32.45 8.35 4.08
C VAL A 403 32.29 9.60 4.95
N GLY A 404 33.10 10.63 4.72
CA GLY A 404 32.99 11.90 5.44
C GLY A 404 31.61 12.55 5.29
N TYR A 405 31.13 12.67 4.05
CA TYR A 405 29.81 13.25 3.76
C TYR A 405 28.66 12.41 4.30
N SER A 406 28.74 11.08 4.19
CA SER A 406 27.69 10.21 4.71
C SER A 406 27.58 10.31 6.24
N LYS A 407 28.70 10.38 6.96
CA LYS A 407 28.72 10.60 8.41
C LYS A 407 28.11 11.94 8.80
N GLN A 408 28.42 13.02 8.08
CA GLN A 408 27.83 14.34 8.33
C GLN A 408 26.31 14.35 8.08
N ILE A 409 25.86 13.79 6.95
CA ILE A 409 24.43 13.68 6.63
C ILE A 409 23.70 12.87 7.70
N MET A 410 24.26 11.73 8.12
CA MET A 410 23.67 10.91 9.19
C MET A 410 23.62 11.66 10.52
N ALA A 411 24.64 12.44 10.87
CA ALA A 411 24.67 13.22 12.10
C ALA A 411 23.57 14.29 12.13
N ASP A 412 23.33 14.98 11.01
CA ASP A 412 22.26 15.97 10.91
C ASP A 412 20.87 15.32 10.84
N MET A 413 20.73 14.16 10.19
CA MET A 413 19.48 13.39 10.24
C MET A 413 19.14 12.94 11.67
N LYS A 414 20.13 12.50 12.46
CA LYS A 414 19.91 12.06 13.85
C LYS A 414 19.43 13.18 14.78
N LYS A 415 19.68 14.45 14.46
CA LYS A 415 19.23 15.61 15.24
C LYS A 415 17.77 16.00 14.96
N ASP A 416 17.25 15.63 13.79
CA ASP A 416 15.91 16.03 13.35
C ASP A 416 14.87 14.95 13.73
N PRO A 417 13.77 15.31 14.42
CA PRO A 417 12.76 14.34 14.88
C PRO A 417 12.01 13.63 13.75
N LEU A 418 12.16 14.08 12.49
CA LEU A 418 11.61 13.40 11.31
C LEU A 418 12.23 12.02 11.06
N PHE A 419 13.45 11.77 11.57
CA PHE A 419 14.19 10.54 11.32
C PHE A 419 14.36 9.70 12.58
N ARG A 420 14.27 8.38 12.43
CA ARG A 420 14.59 7.40 13.48
C ARG A 420 15.40 6.25 12.90
N ASP A 421 16.19 5.60 13.76
CA ASP A 421 16.97 4.42 13.39
C ASP A 421 17.88 4.66 12.15
N VAL A 422 18.53 5.82 12.08
CA VAL A 422 19.41 6.20 10.96
C VAL A 422 20.62 5.27 10.91
N ASP A 423 20.71 4.46 9.85
CA ASP A 423 21.76 3.47 9.64
C ASP A 423 22.37 3.56 8.23
N THR A 424 23.49 2.89 8.03
CA THR A 424 24.18 2.77 6.74
C THR A 424 24.60 1.32 6.45
N ASP A 425 24.78 1.02 5.16
CA ASP A 425 25.46 -0.20 4.70
C ASP A 425 27.00 -0.08 4.76
N TYR A 426 27.53 1.10 5.06
CA TYR A 426 28.95 1.28 5.29
C TYR A 426 29.36 0.59 6.59
N LEU A 427 30.22 -0.42 6.45
CA LEU A 427 30.93 -1.02 7.56
C LEU A 427 32.22 -0.24 7.75
N GLU A 428 32.37 0.40 8.90
CA GLU A 428 33.62 1.05 9.27
C GLU A 428 34.75 0.02 9.24
N GLY A 429 35.92 0.45 8.76
CA GLY A 429 37.03 -0.47 8.53
C GLY A 429 37.49 -1.10 9.84
N MET A 430 37.49 -2.43 9.90
CA MET A 430 38.11 -3.14 11.00
C MET A 430 39.64 -3.00 10.90
N PRO A 431 40.35 -2.94 12.04
CA PRO A 431 41.80 -3.08 12.04
C PRO A 431 42.18 -4.41 11.38
N GLU A 432 42.90 -4.35 10.27
CA GLU A 432 43.47 -5.51 9.58
C GLU A 432 44.96 -5.58 9.87
N VAL A 433 45.45 -6.77 10.24
CA VAL A 433 46.87 -7.06 10.32
C VAL A 433 47.34 -7.51 8.94
N GLN A 434 47.96 -6.60 8.20
CA GLN A 434 48.52 -6.88 6.87
C GLN A 434 49.91 -7.49 7.01
N ILE A 435 50.10 -8.68 6.45
CA ILE A 435 51.38 -9.39 6.43
C ILE A 435 52.04 -9.09 5.08
N VAL A 436 53.04 -8.21 5.09
CA VAL A 436 53.74 -7.76 3.87
C VAL A 436 55.07 -8.51 3.76
N PRO A 437 55.26 -9.40 2.77
CA PRO A 437 56.51 -10.13 2.61
C PRO A 437 57.67 -9.18 2.29
N ASN A 438 58.70 -9.20 3.13
CA ASN A 438 59.90 -8.42 2.90
C ASN A 438 60.82 -9.21 1.95
N ARG A 439 60.80 -8.86 0.66
CA ARG A 439 61.50 -9.62 -0.38
C ARG A 439 63.01 -9.73 -0.12
N ALA A 440 63.64 -8.69 0.43
CA ALA A 440 65.07 -8.70 0.74
C ALA A 440 65.41 -9.65 1.90
N LYS A 441 64.67 -9.56 3.02
CA LYS A 441 64.84 -10.45 4.17
C LYS A 441 64.51 -11.91 3.81
N ALA A 442 63.44 -12.13 3.06
CA ALA A 442 63.03 -13.44 2.58
C ALA A 442 64.09 -14.08 1.67
N PHE A 443 64.66 -13.30 0.73
CA PHE A 443 65.76 -13.76 -0.14
C PHE A 443 67.02 -14.12 0.67
N ALA A 444 67.44 -13.27 1.61
CA ALA A 444 68.59 -13.52 2.47
C ALA A 444 68.44 -14.81 3.31
N ARG A 445 67.21 -15.19 3.66
CA ARG A 445 66.88 -16.40 4.41
C ARG A 445 66.46 -17.60 3.55
N GLY A 446 66.48 -17.47 2.22
CA GLY A 446 66.12 -18.54 1.29
C GLY A 446 64.62 -18.92 1.30
N VAL A 447 63.75 -18.02 1.74
CA VAL A 447 62.30 -18.27 1.84
C VAL A 447 61.58 -17.65 0.64
N SER A 448 60.78 -18.44 -0.07
CA SER A 448 59.97 -17.93 -1.18
C SER A 448 58.67 -17.26 -0.68
N VAL A 449 58.22 -16.21 -1.36
CA VAL A 449 56.96 -15.52 -1.03
C VAL A 449 55.75 -16.45 -1.15
N SER A 450 55.78 -17.40 -2.09
CA SER A 450 54.71 -18.38 -2.26
C SER A 450 54.67 -19.39 -1.11
N THR A 451 55.84 -19.76 -0.54
CA THR A 451 55.90 -20.58 0.68
C THR A 451 55.29 -19.83 1.86
N ILE A 452 55.65 -18.55 2.06
CA ILE A 452 55.08 -17.71 3.12
C ILE A 452 53.55 -17.66 3.02
N ALA A 453 53.03 -17.34 1.84
CA ALA A 453 51.59 -17.23 1.60
C ALA A 453 50.86 -18.57 1.84
N ARG A 454 51.42 -19.68 1.35
CA ARG A 454 50.84 -21.02 1.54
C ARG A 454 50.84 -21.44 3.00
N THR A 455 51.94 -21.22 3.72
CA THR A 455 52.04 -21.53 5.14
C THR A 455 51.02 -20.74 5.95
N ILE A 456 50.93 -19.42 5.74
CA ILE A 456 49.92 -18.59 6.44
C ILE A 456 48.50 -19.04 6.09
N ASN A 457 48.21 -19.33 4.82
CA ASN A 457 46.89 -19.78 4.40
C ASN A 457 46.50 -21.10 5.06
N ALA A 458 47.39 -22.09 5.04
CA ALA A 458 47.17 -23.40 5.65
C ALA A 458 47.03 -23.32 7.18
N LEU A 459 47.83 -22.50 7.86
CA LEU A 459 47.81 -22.40 9.32
C LEU A 459 46.65 -21.54 9.85
N VAL A 460 46.37 -20.40 9.22
CA VAL A 460 45.38 -19.40 9.69
C VAL A 460 44.00 -19.60 9.06
N ALA A 461 43.88 -19.62 7.73
CA ALA A 461 42.58 -19.78 7.05
C ALA A 461 42.12 -21.26 6.99
N GLY A 462 43.09 -22.16 7.07
CA GLY A 462 42.91 -23.59 6.92
C GLY A 462 42.82 -24.02 5.47
N GLU A 463 43.52 -25.10 5.12
CA GLU A 463 43.52 -25.67 3.78
C GLU A 463 42.60 -26.89 3.71
N ARG A 464 41.79 -26.97 2.64
CA ARG A 464 40.98 -28.16 2.38
C ARG A 464 41.88 -29.22 1.73
N VAL A 465 42.33 -30.18 2.54
CA VAL A 465 43.27 -31.24 2.11
C VAL A 465 42.57 -32.44 1.48
N GLY A 466 41.26 -32.60 1.70
CA GLY A 466 40.52 -33.73 1.17
C GLY A 466 39.04 -33.74 1.55
N LYS A 467 38.38 -34.85 1.24
CA LYS A 467 37.00 -35.12 1.65
C LYS A 467 36.91 -36.46 2.36
N TYR A 468 36.24 -36.48 3.49
CA TYR A 468 35.94 -37.69 4.25
C TYR A 468 34.48 -38.08 3.99
N THR A 469 34.24 -39.32 3.57
CA THR A 469 32.88 -39.81 3.31
C THR A 469 32.39 -40.59 4.51
N SER A 470 31.28 -40.16 5.12
CA SER A 470 30.64 -40.88 6.22
C SER A 470 29.12 -40.73 6.15
N ALA A 471 28.39 -41.81 6.44
CA ALA A 471 26.93 -41.88 6.38
C ALA A 471 26.32 -41.33 5.07
N GLY A 472 26.94 -41.65 3.92
CA GLY A 472 26.48 -41.21 2.59
C GLY A 472 26.70 -39.73 2.28
N ARG A 473 27.35 -38.96 3.17
CA ARG A 473 27.69 -37.55 2.97
C ARG A 473 29.21 -37.39 2.85
N ARG A 474 29.65 -36.44 2.02
CA ARG A 474 31.06 -36.06 1.88
C ARG A 474 31.32 -34.79 2.68
N TYR A 475 32.17 -34.88 3.69
CA TYR A 475 32.60 -33.78 4.54
C TYR A 475 33.96 -33.27 4.07
N ASP A 476 34.12 -31.95 3.99
CA ASP A 476 35.41 -31.34 3.67
C ASP A 476 36.34 -31.45 4.89
N VAL A 477 37.54 -32.01 4.70
CA VAL A 477 38.58 -32.06 5.73
C VAL A 477 39.44 -30.81 5.58
N ARG A 478 39.37 -29.93 6.57
CA ARG A 478 40.17 -28.70 6.64
C ARG A 478 41.21 -28.84 7.75
N VAL A 479 42.48 -28.62 7.41
CA VAL A 479 43.58 -28.58 8.37
C VAL A 479 43.90 -27.12 8.65
N SER A 480 43.96 -26.74 9.93
CA SER A 480 44.40 -25.43 10.40
C SER A 480 45.04 -25.55 11.78
N LEU A 481 45.71 -24.51 12.26
CA LEU A 481 46.14 -24.45 13.66
C LEU A 481 44.93 -24.47 14.61
N ILE A 482 45.21 -24.89 15.85
CA ILE A 482 44.27 -24.81 16.96
C ILE A 482 43.92 -23.34 17.19
N LYS A 483 42.67 -23.04 17.56
CA LYS A 483 42.14 -21.67 17.63
C LYS A 483 43.07 -20.75 18.41
N ASP A 484 43.56 -21.20 19.56
CA ASP A 484 44.36 -20.40 20.52
C ASP A 484 45.76 -20.04 20.01
N GLU A 485 46.29 -20.76 19.02
CA GLU A 485 47.60 -20.50 18.41
C GLU A 485 47.51 -19.55 17.19
N ARG A 486 46.33 -18.97 16.95
CA ARG A 486 46.11 -18.06 15.80
C ARG A 486 45.15 -16.90 16.10
N GLN A 487 44.85 -16.62 17.37
CA GLN A 487 43.90 -15.54 17.73
C GLN A 487 44.58 -14.18 17.75
N ARG A 488 45.82 -14.11 18.24
CA ARG A 488 46.54 -12.85 18.44
C ARG A 488 47.61 -12.68 17.38
N ARG A 489 47.94 -11.43 17.10
CA ARG A 489 49.06 -11.07 16.24
C ARG A 489 50.37 -11.73 16.66
N ALA A 490 50.67 -11.78 17.96
CA ALA A 490 51.87 -12.42 18.50
C ALA A 490 51.95 -13.92 18.13
N ASP A 491 50.82 -14.61 18.07
CA ASP A 491 50.78 -16.03 17.72
C ASP A 491 51.16 -16.23 16.23
N ILE A 492 50.77 -15.30 15.35
CA ILE A 492 51.16 -15.26 13.93
C ILE A 492 52.64 -14.93 13.76
N GLU A 493 53.17 -13.99 14.54
CA GLU A 493 54.59 -13.59 14.50
C GLU A 493 55.54 -14.76 14.83
N MET A 494 55.12 -15.65 15.74
CA MET A 494 55.86 -16.84 16.16
C MET A 494 55.79 -18.02 15.17
N MET A 495 54.94 -17.94 14.13
CA MET A 495 54.81 -18.99 13.12
C MET A 495 56.14 -19.22 12.40
N ARG A 496 56.35 -20.46 11.94
CA ARG A 496 57.59 -20.85 11.25
C ARG A 496 57.31 -21.21 9.81
N VAL A 497 58.14 -20.70 8.91
CA VAL A 497 58.11 -20.99 7.47
C VAL A 497 59.39 -21.73 7.11
N ARG A 498 59.27 -22.78 6.28
CA ARG A 498 60.41 -23.56 5.83
C ARG A 498 61.12 -22.86 4.67
N ASN A 499 62.45 -22.74 4.72
CA ASN A 499 63.26 -22.22 3.60
C ASN A 499 63.64 -23.32 2.60
N ASN A 500 64.29 -22.94 1.49
CA ASN A 500 64.77 -23.87 0.47
C ASN A 500 65.94 -24.77 0.93
N ARG A 501 66.54 -24.49 2.10
CA ARG A 501 67.58 -25.30 2.75
C ARG A 501 67.02 -26.29 3.77
N GLY A 502 65.70 -26.29 3.99
CA GLY A 502 65.00 -27.16 4.94
C GLY A 502 64.89 -26.61 6.36
N GLU A 503 65.47 -25.45 6.67
CA GLU A 503 65.44 -24.80 7.98
C GLU A 503 64.10 -24.12 8.24
N LEU A 504 63.69 -24.03 9.51
CA LEU A 504 62.50 -23.30 9.94
C LEU A 504 62.88 -21.87 10.35
N VAL A 505 62.40 -20.90 9.59
CA VAL A 505 62.61 -19.46 9.83
C VAL A 505 61.35 -18.88 10.46
N ARG A 506 61.49 -18.02 11.49
CA ARG A 506 60.33 -17.35 12.09
C ARG A 506 59.74 -16.36 11.10
N LEU A 507 58.41 -16.25 11.09
CA LEU A 507 57.69 -15.42 10.14
C LEU A 507 58.10 -13.94 10.28
N MET A 508 58.27 -13.44 11.51
CA MET A 508 58.74 -12.08 11.81
C MET A 508 60.11 -11.72 11.19
N ASP A 509 60.97 -12.70 10.91
CA ASP A 509 62.30 -12.46 10.34
C ASP A 509 62.23 -12.21 8.81
N VAL A 510 61.08 -12.49 8.16
CA VAL A 510 60.91 -12.45 6.69
C VAL A 510 59.71 -11.63 6.21
N VAL A 511 58.83 -11.18 7.11
CA VAL A 511 57.67 -10.32 6.79
C VAL A 511 57.61 -9.11 7.71
N ASP A 512 56.98 -8.04 7.24
CA ASP A 512 56.65 -6.87 8.03
C ASP A 512 55.13 -6.89 8.33
N PHE A 513 54.76 -6.67 9.58
CA PHE A 513 53.37 -6.64 10.03
C PHE A 513 52.89 -5.18 10.14
N VAL A 514 51.85 -4.84 9.38
CA VAL A 514 51.31 -3.48 9.33
C VAL A 514 49.83 -3.51 9.71
N GLU A 515 49.46 -2.83 10.78
CA GLU A 515 48.06 -2.67 11.18
C GLU A 515 47.47 -1.45 10.47
N ARG A 516 46.43 -1.65 9.66
CA ARG A 516 45.69 -0.58 9.00
C ARG A 516 44.20 -0.86 9.04
N PRO A 517 43.36 0.17 9.21
CA PRO A 517 41.93 0.02 9.01
C PRO A 517 41.67 -0.34 7.54
N SER A 518 40.99 -1.47 7.31
CA SER A 518 40.73 -1.99 5.97
C SER A 518 39.25 -1.94 5.65
N LEU A 519 38.91 -1.59 4.40
CA LEU A 519 37.53 -1.54 3.95
C LEU A 519 37.00 -2.95 3.73
N MET A 520 36.15 -3.42 4.65
CA MET A 520 35.51 -4.74 4.59
C MET A 520 34.67 -4.93 3.31
N THR A 521 34.04 -3.88 2.81
CA THR A 521 33.18 -3.93 1.62
C THR A 521 33.12 -2.56 0.94
N ILE A 522 33.24 -2.55 -0.40
CA ILE A 522 32.98 -1.36 -1.22
C ILE A 522 31.70 -1.61 -2.02
N THR A 523 30.63 -0.99 -1.58
CA THR A 523 29.32 -1.01 -2.24
C THR A 523 29.32 -0.12 -3.48
N ARG A 524 28.68 -0.62 -4.54
CA ARG A 524 28.53 0.09 -5.81
C ARG A 524 27.09 0.03 -6.31
N ARG A 525 26.64 1.12 -6.93
CA ARG A 525 25.34 1.24 -7.62
C ARG A 525 25.59 1.85 -8.99
N ASP A 526 25.05 1.20 -10.03
CA ASP A 526 25.21 1.64 -11.42
C ASP A 526 26.69 1.87 -11.82
N ARG A 527 27.58 1.00 -11.29
CA ARG A 527 29.05 1.03 -11.44
C ARG A 527 29.77 2.19 -10.73
N GLU A 528 29.07 3.04 -10.01
CA GLU A 528 29.66 4.08 -9.15
C GLU A 528 29.78 3.58 -7.71
N ARG A 529 30.78 4.09 -6.96
CA ARG A 529 30.85 3.87 -5.51
C ARG A 529 29.68 4.56 -4.84
N ALA A 530 29.02 3.85 -3.93
CA ALA A 530 27.82 4.33 -3.28
C ALA A 530 27.73 3.84 -1.84
N ILE A 531 27.37 4.73 -0.92
CA ILE A 531 26.97 4.37 0.44
C ILE A 531 25.46 4.58 0.54
N SER A 532 24.74 3.54 0.97
CA SER A 532 23.31 3.60 1.22
C SER A 532 23.07 4.06 2.66
N VAL A 533 22.14 5.00 2.80
CA VAL A 533 21.65 5.50 4.09
C VAL A 533 20.18 5.10 4.21
N PHE A 534 19.84 4.52 5.35
CA PHE A 534 18.52 4.01 5.69
C PHE A 534 17.99 4.75 6.92
N SER A 535 16.69 5.03 6.95
CA SER A 535 16.04 5.62 8.12
C SER A 535 14.57 5.25 8.15
N ASN A 536 14.07 5.00 9.35
CA ASN A 536 12.64 5.06 9.61
C ASN A 536 12.18 6.52 9.69
N VAL A 537 10.88 6.72 9.53
CA VAL A 537 10.22 8.00 9.73
C VAL A 537 9.83 8.12 11.21
N GLY A 538 9.91 9.32 11.77
CA GLY A 538 9.44 9.60 13.12
C GLY A 538 7.96 9.22 13.31
N GLU A 539 7.57 8.86 14.53
CA GLU A 539 6.17 8.59 14.85
C GLU A 539 5.28 9.78 14.50
N GLY A 540 4.19 9.52 13.78
CA GLY A 540 3.28 10.59 13.37
C GLY A 540 3.81 11.47 12.23
N GLN A 541 5.00 11.22 11.69
CA GLN A 541 5.62 12.07 10.67
C GLN A 541 5.35 11.56 9.24
N SER A 542 5.54 12.44 8.24
CA SER A 542 5.37 12.09 6.83
C SER A 542 6.68 11.61 6.20
N GLN A 543 6.62 10.47 5.49
CA GLN A 543 7.73 9.97 4.67
C GLN A 543 8.15 10.98 3.60
N ALA A 544 7.19 11.63 2.93
CA ALA A 544 7.50 12.64 1.92
C ALA A 544 8.25 13.85 2.51
N ALA A 545 7.87 14.30 3.71
CA ALA A 545 8.55 15.39 4.41
C ALA A 545 9.98 14.98 4.83
N ALA A 546 10.14 13.76 5.37
CA ALA A 546 11.46 13.21 5.72
C ALA A 546 12.37 13.08 4.49
N MET A 547 11.85 12.59 3.36
CA MET A 547 12.61 12.51 2.10
C MET A 547 13.01 13.89 1.58
N ALA A 548 12.10 14.87 1.60
CA ALA A 548 12.38 16.24 1.18
C ALA A 548 13.45 16.88 2.08
N LYS A 549 13.35 16.68 3.40
CA LYS A 549 14.34 17.16 4.36
C LYS A 549 15.71 16.50 4.14
N ALA A 550 15.74 15.19 3.91
CA ALA A 550 16.98 14.46 3.62
C ALA A 550 17.65 14.97 2.33
N ALA A 551 16.86 15.32 1.31
CA ALA A 551 17.37 15.93 0.08
C ALA A 551 17.99 17.32 0.32
N VAL A 552 17.37 18.14 1.19
CA VAL A 552 17.91 19.45 1.59
C VAL A 552 19.19 19.33 2.42
N ILE A 553 19.27 18.33 3.31
CA ILE A 553 20.50 18.05 4.07
C ILE A 553 21.62 17.62 3.12
N GLY A 554 21.32 16.69 2.20
CA GLY A 554 22.30 16.23 1.21
C GLY A 554 22.78 17.35 0.28
N SER A 555 21.90 18.21 -0.22
CA SER A 555 22.30 19.29 -1.14
C SER A 555 23.18 20.37 -0.48
N LYS A 556 23.09 20.56 0.83
CA LYS A 556 23.95 21.48 1.58
C LYS A 556 25.36 20.94 1.81
N ILE A 557 25.50 19.62 1.96
CA ILE A 557 26.76 18.97 2.34
C ILE A 557 27.53 18.49 1.11
N LEU A 558 26.85 18.03 0.07
CA LEU A 558 27.48 17.39 -1.08
C LEU A 558 28.02 18.41 -2.09
N PRO A 559 29.33 18.43 -2.37
CA PRO A 559 29.90 19.28 -3.40
C PRO A 559 29.66 18.72 -4.80
N GLN A 560 30.01 19.51 -5.82
CA GLN A 560 29.91 19.10 -7.22
C GLN A 560 30.66 17.78 -7.46
N GLY A 561 30.03 16.85 -8.19
CA GLY A 561 30.54 15.49 -8.43
C GLY A 561 30.06 14.44 -7.43
N TYR A 562 29.44 14.84 -6.31
CA TYR A 562 28.72 13.94 -5.41
C TYR A 562 27.23 14.20 -5.52
N ARG A 563 26.44 13.14 -5.47
CA ARG A 563 24.98 13.26 -5.58
C ARG A 563 24.26 12.29 -4.68
N GLN A 564 23.13 12.75 -4.17
CA GLN A 564 22.16 11.92 -3.49
C GLN A 564 21.15 11.39 -4.51
N VAL A 565 20.96 10.08 -4.53
CA VAL A 565 20.00 9.41 -5.41
C VAL A 565 19.09 8.54 -4.56
N LEU A 566 17.78 8.77 -4.63
CA LEU A 566 16.79 7.92 -3.96
C LEU A 566 16.94 6.48 -4.42
N SER A 567 16.80 5.52 -3.51
CA SER A 567 16.84 4.09 -3.82
C SER A 567 15.74 3.34 -3.10
N GLY A 568 15.54 2.08 -3.48
CA GLY A 568 14.60 1.18 -2.81
C GLY A 568 13.17 1.72 -2.76
N THR A 569 12.56 1.65 -1.59
CA THR A 569 11.18 2.11 -1.30
C THR A 569 10.96 3.60 -1.59
N SER A 570 11.95 4.45 -1.30
CA SER A 570 11.90 5.89 -1.52
C SER A 570 11.86 6.24 -3.01
N GLN A 571 12.61 5.51 -3.84
CA GLN A 571 12.50 5.62 -5.28
C GLN A 571 11.12 5.19 -5.78
N THR A 572 10.64 4.01 -5.33
CA THR A 572 9.32 3.50 -5.71
C THR A 572 8.19 4.45 -5.28
N PHE A 573 8.30 5.09 -4.11
CA PHE A 573 7.35 6.11 -3.65
C PHE A 573 7.29 7.31 -4.60
N LYS A 574 8.44 7.85 -5.01
CA LYS A 574 8.52 9.00 -5.92
C LYS A 574 7.94 8.65 -7.29
N GLU A 575 8.38 7.54 -7.88
CA GLU A 575 7.90 7.05 -9.19
C GLU A 575 6.39 6.77 -9.17
N SER A 576 5.91 6.07 -8.14
CA SER A 576 4.48 5.75 -8.02
C SER A 576 3.64 7.01 -7.85
N SER A 577 4.10 7.97 -7.03
CA SER A 577 3.37 9.22 -6.81
C SER A 577 3.25 10.06 -8.09
N SER A 578 4.31 10.16 -8.89
CA SER A 578 4.26 10.86 -10.18
C SER A 578 3.35 10.15 -11.19
N SER A 579 3.45 8.82 -11.27
CA SER A 579 2.62 8.02 -12.20
C SER A 579 1.14 8.05 -11.82
N ILE A 580 0.82 8.02 -10.53
CA ILE A 580 -0.54 8.18 -10.01
C ILE A 580 -1.11 9.54 -10.42
N LEU A 581 -0.36 10.62 -10.21
CA LEU A 581 -0.84 11.97 -10.52
C LEU A 581 -1.06 12.15 -12.03
N ALA A 582 -0.17 11.58 -12.85
CA ALA A 582 -0.36 11.54 -14.30
C ALA A 582 -1.58 10.73 -14.71
N ALA A 583 -1.76 9.53 -14.14
CA ALA A 583 -2.90 8.65 -14.38
C ALA A 583 -4.22 9.31 -13.97
N PHE A 584 -4.23 10.05 -12.87
CA PHE A 584 -5.39 10.82 -12.38
C PHE A 584 -5.83 11.88 -13.40
N TRP A 585 -4.92 12.73 -13.86
CA TRP A 585 -5.26 13.77 -14.85
C TRP A 585 -5.67 13.18 -16.19
N LEU A 586 -4.97 12.12 -16.64
CA LEU A 586 -5.33 11.41 -17.86
C LEU A 586 -6.71 10.73 -17.72
N GLY A 587 -7.05 10.19 -16.54
CA GLY A 587 -8.35 9.58 -16.27
C GLY A 587 -9.50 10.58 -16.32
N VAL A 588 -9.30 11.78 -15.77
CA VAL A 588 -10.28 12.89 -15.91
C VAL A 588 -10.44 13.27 -17.37
N LEU A 589 -9.34 13.36 -18.13
CA LEU A 589 -9.38 13.70 -19.56
C LEU A 589 -10.13 12.64 -20.38
N ILE A 590 -9.84 11.36 -20.17
CA ILE A 590 -10.53 10.26 -20.88
C ILE A 590 -11.99 10.21 -20.47
N ALA A 591 -12.30 10.36 -19.18
CA ALA A 591 -13.69 10.46 -18.71
C ALA A 591 -14.43 11.63 -19.37
N TYR A 592 -13.78 12.78 -19.52
CA TYR A 592 -14.35 13.92 -20.25
C TYR A 592 -14.63 13.58 -21.72
N MET A 593 -13.71 12.90 -22.41
CA MET A 593 -13.90 12.50 -23.81
C MET A 593 -15.07 11.52 -23.98
N VAL A 594 -15.18 10.53 -23.09
CA VAL A 594 -16.29 9.55 -23.10
C VAL A 594 -17.63 10.26 -22.89
N LEU A 595 -17.70 11.16 -21.89
CA LEU A 595 -18.92 11.94 -21.63
C LEU A 595 -19.24 12.93 -22.75
N ALA A 596 -18.21 13.53 -23.39
CA ALA A 596 -18.42 14.44 -24.50
C ALA A 596 -19.01 13.72 -25.71
N SER A 597 -18.54 12.51 -25.97
CA SER A 597 -19.14 11.62 -26.98
C SER A 597 -20.56 11.21 -26.60
N GLN A 598 -20.84 10.99 -25.32
CA GLN A 598 -22.18 10.61 -24.82
C GLN A 598 -23.20 11.71 -25.06
N PHE A 599 -22.96 12.89 -24.49
CA PHE A 599 -23.91 13.99 -24.51
C PHE A 599 -23.94 14.71 -25.86
N ASN A 600 -23.10 14.28 -26.80
CA ASN A 600 -22.85 14.97 -28.07
C ASN A 600 -22.59 16.48 -27.87
N HIS A 601 -21.94 16.83 -26.76
CA HIS A 601 -21.79 18.20 -26.30
C HIS A 601 -20.57 18.36 -25.40
N VAL A 602 -19.91 19.51 -25.48
CA VAL A 602 -18.64 19.78 -24.79
C VAL A 602 -18.86 20.30 -23.35
N ILE A 603 -20.02 20.89 -23.07
CA ILE A 603 -20.30 21.56 -21.78
C ILE A 603 -20.93 20.62 -20.75
N HIS A 604 -21.80 19.69 -21.16
CA HIS A 604 -22.42 18.72 -20.26
C HIS A 604 -21.40 17.82 -19.53
N PRO A 605 -20.33 17.33 -20.18
CA PRO A 605 -19.24 16.64 -19.50
C PRO A 605 -18.62 17.47 -18.39
N PHE A 606 -18.41 18.77 -18.62
CA PHE A 606 -17.87 19.67 -17.61
C PHE A 606 -18.82 19.80 -16.40
N THR A 607 -20.13 19.94 -16.63
CA THR A 607 -21.12 19.98 -15.52
C THR A 607 -21.10 18.71 -14.67
N VAL A 608 -20.92 17.55 -15.30
CA VAL A 608 -20.84 16.25 -14.60
C VAL A 608 -19.54 16.13 -13.81
N LEU A 609 -18.40 16.49 -14.41
CA LEU A 609 -17.09 16.38 -13.76
C LEU A 609 -16.86 17.44 -12.69
N LEU A 610 -17.68 18.48 -12.62
CA LEU A 610 -17.68 19.45 -11.52
C LEU A 610 -18.03 18.82 -10.17
N ALA A 611 -18.57 17.59 -10.16
CA ALA A 611 -18.72 16.77 -8.97
C ALA A 611 -17.38 16.28 -8.36
N LEU A 612 -16.34 16.09 -9.18
CA LEU A 612 -15.07 15.47 -8.78
C LEU A 612 -14.30 16.27 -7.73
N PRO A 613 -14.14 17.61 -7.84
CA PRO A 613 -13.48 18.40 -6.80
C PRO A 613 -14.10 18.21 -5.41
N PHE A 614 -15.41 18.05 -5.32
CA PHE A 614 -16.14 17.88 -4.05
C PHE A 614 -15.93 16.50 -3.43
N SER A 615 -15.80 15.44 -4.25
CA SER A 615 -15.46 14.12 -3.73
C SER A 615 -14.05 14.07 -3.17
N LEU A 616 -13.09 14.74 -3.82
CA LEU A 616 -11.73 14.90 -3.29
C LEU A 616 -11.73 15.68 -1.97
N SER A 617 -12.51 16.76 -1.90
CA SER A 617 -12.66 17.56 -0.68
C SER A 617 -13.14 16.70 0.49
N GLY A 618 -14.20 15.91 0.27
CA GLY A 618 -14.74 15.01 1.29
C GLY A 618 -13.76 13.92 1.71
N ALA A 619 -13.02 13.35 0.76
CA ALA A 619 -12.02 12.34 1.05
C ALA A 619 -10.85 12.91 1.87
N PHE A 620 -10.35 14.10 1.54
CA PHE A 620 -9.29 14.74 2.32
C PHE A 620 -9.75 15.12 3.72
N ILE A 621 -10.97 15.65 3.87
CA ILE A 621 -11.56 15.96 5.17
C ILE A 621 -11.68 14.67 6.01
N ALA A 622 -12.18 13.57 5.44
CA ALA A 622 -12.32 12.31 6.15
C ALA A 622 -10.98 11.68 6.54
N LEU A 623 -9.97 11.72 5.66
CA LEU A 623 -8.62 11.28 5.98
C LEU A 623 -8.00 12.11 7.11
N TRP A 624 -8.17 13.43 7.07
CA TRP A 624 -7.67 14.34 8.10
C TRP A 624 -8.35 14.11 9.46
N MET A 625 -9.70 14.04 9.49
CA MET A 625 -10.45 13.76 10.71
C MET A 625 -10.15 12.37 11.29
N GLY A 626 -9.96 11.37 10.42
CA GLY A 626 -9.57 10.02 10.83
C GLY A 626 -8.09 9.89 11.20
N GLY A 627 -7.29 10.96 11.03
CA GLY A 627 -5.86 10.93 11.26
C GLY A 627 -5.11 9.97 10.33
N PHE A 628 -5.68 9.60 9.18
CA PHE A 628 -5.04 8.70 8.22
C PHE A 628 -4.09 9.45 7.28
N SER A 629 -3.07 8.75 6.80
CA SER A 629 -2.13 9.29 5.81
C SER A 629 -2.73 9.25 4.40
N LEU A 630 -2.35 10.19 3.54
CA LEU A 630 -2.45 10.05 2.11
C LEU A 630 -1.39 9.06 1.63
N ASN A 631 -1.80 7.79 1.55
CA ASN A 631 -0.98 6.70 1.05
C ASN A 631 -1.57 6.09 -0.22
N MET A 632 -0.89 5.08 -0.73
CA MET A 632 -1.31 4.36 -1.94
C MET A 632 -2.73 3.82 -1.90
N PHE A 633 -3.15 3.20 -0.79
CA PHE A 633 -4.49 2.65 -0.65
C PHE A 633 -5.54 3.77 -0.61
N SER A 634 -5.21 4.89 0.06
CA SER A 634 -6.06 6.08 0.07
C SER A 634 -6.25 6.65 -1.35
N VAL A 635 -5.17 6.71 -2.12
CA VAL A 635 -5.21 7.14 -3.53
C VAL A 635 -6.04 6.20 -4.39
N ILE A 636 -5.95 4.88 -4.18
CA ILE A 636 -6.83 3.92 -4.87
C ILE A 636 -8.30 4.26 -4.60
N GLY A 637 -8.63 4.58 -3.34
CA GLY A 637 -9.96 5.07 -2.96
C GLY A 637 -10.34 6.37 -3.70
N LEU A 638 -9.42 7.33 -3.81
CA LEU A 638 -9.63 8.56 -4.58
C LEU A 638 -9.88 8.29 -6.08
N LEU A 639 -9.14 7.36 -6.69
CA LEU A 639 -9.36 6.97 -8.09
C LEU A 639 -10.74 6.31 -8.26
N LEU A 640 -11.13 5.44 -7.34
CA LEU A 640 -12.46 4.80 -7.38
C LEU A 640 -13.59 5.83 -7.22
N LEU A 641 -13.43 6.79 -6.31
CA LEU A 641 -14.38 7.88 -6.11
C LEU A 641 -14.68 8.65 -7.39
N MET A 642 -13.69 8.83 -8.27
CA MET A 642 -13.90 9.51 -9.55
C MET A 642 -14.87 8.76 -10.46
N GLY A 643 -14.90 7.43 -10.37
CA GLY A 643 -15.84 6.59 -11.10
C GLY A 643 -17.23 6.66 -10.52
N ILE A 644 -17.35 6.47 -9.21
CA ILE A 644 -18.63 6.36 -8.53
C ILE A 644 -19.39 7.68 -8.56
N VAL A 645 -18.75 8.78 -8.17
CA VAL A 645 -19.43 10.05 -7.88
C VAL A 645 -20.05 10.68 -9.13
N LYS A 646 -19.38 10.55 -10.29
CA LYS A 646 -19.89 11.14 -11.53
C LYS A 646 -21.18 10.48 -12.00
N LYS A 647 -21.41 9.19 -11.69
CA LYS A 647 -22.57 8.43 -12.18
C LYS A 647 -23.91 9.06 -11.77
N ASN A 648 -24.01 9.50 -10.52
CA ASN A 648 -25.17 10.23 -10.02
C ASN A 648 -25.42 11.53 -10.80
N SER A 649 -24.34 12.23 -11.18
CA SER A 649 -24.41 13.47 -11.97
C SER A 649 -24.77 13.20 -13.43
N ILE A 650 -24.25 12.11 -14.03
CA ILE A 650 -24.61 11.66 -15.38
C ILE A 650 -26.11 11.42 -15.47
N MET A 651 -26.67 10.66 -14.54
CA MET A 651 -28.11 10.31 -14.55
C MET A 651 -29.03 11.52 -14.35
N LEU A 652 -28.61 12.49 -13.55
CA LEU A 652 -29.35 13.74 -13.36
C LEU A 652 -29.36 14.60 -14.63
N VAL A 653 -28.18 14.80 -15.23
CA VAL A 653 -28.02 15.60 -16.45
C VAL A 653 -28.74 14.96 -17.63
N GLU A 654 -28.61 13.64 -17.79
CA GLU A 654 -29.28 12.87 -18.85
C GLU A 654 -30.81 12.98 -18.74
N PHE A 655 -31.36 12.75 -17.55
CA PHE A 655 -32.81 12.85 -17.35
C PHE A 655 -33.33 14.28 -17.56
N THR A 656 -32.53 15.29 -17.19
CA THR A 656 -32.85 16.70 -17.47
C THR A 656 -32.87 16.97 -18.97
N ASN A 657 -31.89 16.45 -19.73
CA ASN A 657 -31.83 16.57 -21.18
C ASN A 657 -33.05 15.91 -21.86
N GLN A 658 -33.45 14.72 -21.41
CA GLN A 658 -34.64 14.03 -21.92
C GLN A 658 -35.93 14.84 -21.70
N LEU A 659 -36.08 15.54 -20.57
CA LEU A 659 -37.22 16.44 -20.34
C LEU A 659 -37.17 17.69 -21.21
N ARG A 660 -35.97 18.23 -21.49
CA ARG A 660 -35.78 19.35 -22.42
C ARG A 660 -36.12 18.96 -23.86
N GLU A 661 -35.74 17.77 -24.30
CA GLU A 661 -36.11 17.23 -25.62
C GLU A 661 -37.63 17.08 -25.78
N ARG A 662 -38.36 16.89 -24.67
CA ARG A 662 -39.84 16.91 -24.62
C ARG A 662 -40.45 18.32 -24.58
N GLY A 663 -39.64 19.37 -24.79
CA GLY A 663 -40.08 20.76 -24.92
C GLY A 663 -40.14 21.57 -23.62
N GLN A 664 -39.68 21.03 -22.48
CA GLN A 664 -39.67 21.77 -21.22
C GLN A 664 -38.56 22.83 -21.17
N SER A 665 -38.83 23.94 -20.46
CA SER A 665 -37.79 24.94 -20.17
C SER A 665 -36.68 24.32 -19.30
N PRO A 666 -35.41 24.77 -19.38
CA PRO A 666 -34.33 24.20 -18.57
C PRO A 666 -34.57 24.27 -17.05
N GLN A 667 -35.24 25.32 -16.58
CA GLN A 667 -35.58 25.47 -15.17
C GLN A 667 -36.68 24.50 -14.74
N ASP A 668 -37.70 24.31 -15.58
CA ASP A 668 -38.80 23.39 -15.27
C ASP A 668 -38.33 21.93 -15.34
N ALA A 669 -37.49 21.61 -16.34
CA ALA A 669 -36.84 20.31 -16.46
C ALA A 669 -36.00 19.98 -15.23
N LEU A 670 -35.20 20.92 -14.70
CA LEU A 670 -34.44 20.71 -13.46
C LEU A 670 -35.34 20.55 -12.24
N ARG A 671 -36.39 21.37 -12.12
CA ARG A 671 -37.36 21.32 -11.00
C ARG A 671 -38.12 20.00 -10.97
N GLN A 672 -38.33 19.36 -12.13
CA GLN A 672 -38.94 18.04 -12.22
C GLN A 672 -37.91 16.90 -12.07
N ALA A 673 -36.75 17.01 -12.73
CA ALA A 673 -35.72 15.97 -12.73
C ALA A 673 -35.10 15.73 -11.35
N CYS A 674 -34.77 16.82 -10.64
CA CYS A 674 -34.03 16.75 -9.38
C CYS A 674 -34.78 15.99 -8.28
N PRO A 675 -36.07 16.27 -7.98
CA PRO A 675 -36.82 15.51 -6.97
C PRO A 675 -37.00 14.04 -7.35
N ILE A 676 -37.22 13.73 -8.64
CA ILE A 676 -37.37 12.34 -9.12
C ILE A 676 -36.08 11.54 -8.91
N ARG A 677 -34.91 12.17 -9.12
CA ARG A 677 -33.61 11.50 -8.97
C ARG A 677 -33.06 11.52 -7.55
N PHE A 678 -33.63 12.31 -6.64
CA PHE A 678 -33.15 12.44 -5.26
C PHE A 678 -33.12 11.11 -4.50
N ARG A 679 -34.22 10.34 -4.54
CA ARG A 679 -34.32 9.03 -3.88
C ARG A 679 -33.30 8.02 -4.43
N PRO A 680 -33.20 7.81 -5.76
CA PRO A 680 -32.16 6.97 -6.34
C PRO A 680 -30.74 7.40 -5.95
N ILE A 681 -30.42 8.70 -6.05
CA ILE A 681 -29.07 9.21 -5.74
C ILE A 681 -28.71 8.95 -4.27
N LEU A 682 -29.65 9.11 -3.34
CA LEU A 682 -29.42 8.77 -1.93
C LEU A 682 -29.28 7.27 -1.71
N MET A 683 -30.11 6.45 -2.35
CA MET A 683 -30.03 5.01 -2.25
C MET A 683 -28.64 4.50 -2.67
N THR A 684 -28.12 4.95 -3.80
CA THR A 684 -26.83 4.51 -4.35
C THR A 684 -25.66 5.02 -3.50
N SER A 685 -25.76 6.26 -3.01
CA SER A 685 -24.75 6.86 -2.14
C SER A 685 -24.68 6.17 -0.77
N VAL A 686 -25.82 5.93 -0.12
CA VAL A 686 -25.87 5.25 1.18
C VAL A 686 -25.47 3.78 1.02
N SER A 687 -25.86 3.13 -0.07
CA SER A 687 -25.41 1.78 -0.44
C SER A 687 -23.88 1.71 -0.54
N THR A 688 -23.28 2.62 -1.30
CA THR A 688 -21.81 2.68 -1.45
C THR A 688 -21.10 2.95 -0.13
N ILE A 689 -21.61 3.90 0.67
CA ILE A 689 -21.07 4.18 2.01
C ILE A 689 -21.15 2.91 2.86
N THR A 690 -22.29 2.24 2.86
CA THR A 690 -22.53 1.02 3.64
C THR A 690 -21.63 -0.13 3.21
N ALA A 691 -21.38 -0.31 1.91
CA ALA A 691 -20.43 -1.28 1.39
C ALA A 691 -18.98 -1.00 1.85
N ALA A 692 -18.63 0.28 2.02
CA ALA A 692 -17.33 0.70 2.51
C ALA A 692 -17.19 0.69 4.04
N ILE A 693 -18.29 0.58 4.81
CA ILE A 693 -18.23 0.57 6.28
C ILE A 693 -17.43 -0.62 6.84
N PRO A 694 -17.69 -1.90 6.47
CA PRO A 694 -16.94 -3.02 7.02
C PRO A 694 -15.41 -2.87 6.91
N PRO A 695 -14.84 -2.61 5.71
CA PRO A 695 -13.40 -2.40 5.61
C PRO A 695 -12.89 -1.11 6.27
N ALA A 696 -13.76 -0.16 6.65
CA ALA A 696 -13.43 1.05 7.39
C ALA A 696 -13.43 0.87 8.92
N LEU A 697 -14.11 -0.15 9.46
CA LEU A 697 -14.22 -0.39 10.91
C LEU A 697 -12.94 -0.93 11.56
N ALA A 698 -11.85 -1.06 10.81
CA ALA A 698 -10.56 -1.52 11.29
C ALA A 698 -10.60 -2.91 11.96
N LEU A 699 -11.46 -3.80 11.46
CA LEU A 699 -11.61 -5.15 11.99
C LEU A 699 -10.49 -6.04 11.45
N GLY A 700 -9.85 -6.79 12.36
CA GLY A 700 -8.88 -7.82 12.05
C GLY A 700 -7.50 -7.36 11.51
N PRO A 701 -6.60 -8.34 11.27
CA PRO A 701 -5.25 -8.09 10.77
C PRO A 701 -5.23 -7.50 9.36
N GLY A 702 -4.35 -6.52 9.14
CA GLY A 702 -4.14 -5.90 7.83
C GLY A 702 -5.16 -4.82 7.46
N SER A 703 -6.12 -4.54 8.35
CA SER A 703 -7.11 -3.48 8.19
C SER A 703 -6.51 -2.08 8.04
N GLU A 704 -5.27 -1.86 8.48
CA GLU A 704 -4.55 -0.59 8.29
C GLU A 704 -4.37 -0.23 6.80
N THR A 705 -4.51 -1.20 5.89
CA THR A 705 -4.51 -0.95 4.44
C THR A 705 -5.89 -0.68 3.86
N SER A 706 -6.94 -1.31 4.37
CA SER A 706 -8.32 -1.13 3.88
C SER A 706 -8.97 0.14 4.43
N VAL A 707 -8.66 0.51 5.67
CA VAL A 707 -9.32 1.62 6.37
C VAL A 707 -9.11 2.96 5.68
N PRO A 708 -7.87 3.42 5.36
CA PRO A 708 -7.67 4.72 4.72
C PRO A 708 -8.36 4.81 3.36
N MET A 709 -8.39 3.71 2.61
CA MET A 709 -9.08 3.62 1.33
C MET A 709 -10.60 3.78 1.49
N SER A 710 -11.20 3.03 2.41
CA SER A 710 -12.64 3.05 2.65
C SER A 710 -13.11 4.35 3.31
N VAL A 711 -12.34 4.93 4.22
CA VAL A 711 -12.62 6.24 4.83
C VAL A 711 -12.59 7.35 3.78
N ALA A 712 -11.62 7.32 2.87
CA ALA A 712 -11.59 8.24 1.74
C ALA A 712 -12.87 8.13 0.91
N ILE A 713 -13.30 6.90 0.56
CA ILE A 713 -14.52 6.65 -0.21
C ILE A 713 -15.77 7.14 0.54
N ILE A 714 -15.93 6.80 1.82
CA ILE A 714 -17.08 7.23 2.64
C ILE A 714 -17.16 8.75 2.69
N GLY A 715 -16.05 9.42 3.02
CA GLY A 715 -15.99 10.88 3.08
C GLY A 715 -16.28 11.54 1.73
N GLY A 716 -15.67 11.01 0.67
CA GLY A 716 -15.83 11.51 -0.68
C GLY A 716 -17.27 11.36 -1.20
N VAL A 717 -17.89 10.20 -1.04
CA VAL A 717 -19.29 9.98 -1.42
C VAL A 717 -20.21 10.85 -0.57
N PHE A 718 -20.03 10.89 0.75
CA PHE A 718 -20.90 11.66 1.64
C PHE A 718 -20.94 13.15 1.30
N VAL A 719 -19.77 13.80 1.26
CA VAL A 719 -19.67 15.23 0.95
C VAL A 719 -20.06 15.50 -0.49
N SER A 720 -19.64 14.64 -1.42
CA SER A 720 -20.00 14.83 -2.82
C SER A 720 -21.49 14.71 -3.05
N THR A 721 -22.18 13.73 -2.47
CA THR A 721 -23.62 13.54 -2.69
C THR A 721 -24.42 14.75 -2.20
N ILE A 722 -24.06 15.31 -1.06
CA ILE A 722 -24.72 16.53 -0.56
C ILE A 722 -24.46 17.71 -1.49
N LEU A 723 -23.20 17.93 -1.89
CA LEU A 723 -22.85 19.09 -2.72
C LEU A 723 -23.34 18.96 -4.16
N THR A 724 -23.25 17.78 -4.78
CA THR A 724 -23.62 17.59 -6.19
C THR A 724 -25.11 17.79 -6.42
N LEU A 725 -25.96 17.39 -5.47
CA LEU A 725 -27.41 17.60 -5.53
C LEU A 725 -27.79 19.09 -5.70
N PHE A 726 -26.97 20.02 -5.21
CA PHE A 726 -27.22 21.46 -5.35
C PHE A 726 -26.34 22.12 -6.42
N VAL A 727 -25.07 21.75 -6.45
CA VAL A 727 -24.06 22.39 -7.30
C VAL A 727 -24.22 21.99 -8.77
N VAL A 728 -24.51 20.72 -9.07
CA VAL A 728 -24.65 20.26 -10.47
C VAL A 728 -25.85 20.93 -11.16
N PRO A 729 -27.06 21.01 -10.56
CA PRO A 729 -28.16 21.79 -11.13
C PRO A 729 -27.83 23.26 -11.36
N CYS A 730 -27.22 23.92 -10.37
CA CYS A 730 -26.84 25.33 -10.48
C CYS A 730 -25.80 25.56 -11.59
N ALA A 731 -24.80 24.68 -11.69
CA ALA A 731 -23.77 24.74 -12.72
C ALA A 731 -24.37 24.48 -14.10
N TYR A 732 -25.27 23.50 -14.23
CA TYR A 732 -25.97 23.19 -15.48
C TYR A 732 -26.73 24.40 -15.99
N GLU A 733 -27.49 25.09 -15.14
CA GLU A 733 -28.25 26.28 -15.52
C GLU A 733 -27.36 27.48 -15.89
N VAL A 734 -26.26 27.71 -15.15
CA VAL A 734 -25.31 28.80 -15.42
C VAL A 734 -24.53 28.58 -16.72
N LEU A 735 -24.23 27.33 -17.05
CA LEU A 735 -23.44 26.98 -18.24
C LEU A 735 -24.30 26.83 -19.51
N LEU A 736 -25.63 26.75 -19.36
CA LEU A 736 -26.59 26.64 -20.46
C LEU A 736 -26.49 27.75 -21.54
N PRO A 737 -26.27 29.04 -21.21
CA PRO A 737 -26.10 30.10 -22.21
C PRO A 737 -24.89 29.89 -23.14
N LEU A 738 -23.92 29.08 -22.71
CA LEU A 738 -22.72 28.74 -23.49
C LEU A 738 -23.00 27.62 -24.52
N GLU A 739 -24.13 26.91 -24.44
CA GLU A 739 -24.57 25.93 -25.46
C GLU A 739 -24.85 26.61 -26.81
N ARG A 740 -25.32 27.86 -26.82
CA ARG A 740 -25.55 28.60 -28.07
C ARG A 740 -24.21 29.07 -28.65
N ARG A 741 -23.85 28.55 -29.84
CA ARG A 741 -22.61 28.85 -30.59
C ARG A 741 -22.25 30.34 -30.67
N GLU A 742 -23.23 31.25 -30.70
CA GLU A 742 -23.00 32.70 -30.74
C GLU A 742 -22.47 33.30 -29.43
N THR A 743 -22.89 32.79 -28.28
CA THR A 743 -22.48 33.30 -26.96
C THR A 743 -21.07 32.85 -26.60
N PHE A 744 -20.70 31.61 -26.95
CA PHE A 744 -19.34 31.09 -26.75
C PHE A 744 -18.31 31.90 -27.56
N ARG A 745 -18.66 32.28 -28.80
CA ARG A 745 -17.84 33.14 -29.65
C ARG A 745 -17.69 34.56 -29.07
N LYS A 746 -18.77 35.14 -28.51
CA LYS A 746 -18.73 36.43 -27.81
C LYS A 746 -17.92 36.39 -26.49
N LEU A 747 -17.96 35.28 -25.75
CA LEU A 747 -17.16 35.10 -24.52
C LEU A 747 -15.66 34.98 -24.82
N LEU A 748 -15.29 34.20 -25.84
CA LEU A 748 -13.90 34.10 -26.32
C LEU A 748 -13.35 35.46 -26.77
N LEU A 749 -14.19 36.28 -27.42
CA LEU A 749 -13.85 37.65 -27.80
C LEU A 749 -13.67 38.56 -26.58
N ARG A 750 -14.52 38.45 -25.55
CA ARG A 750 -14.39 39.20 -24.29
C ARG A 750 -13.18 38.77 -23.47
N LEU A 751 -12.88 37.48 -23.38
CA LEU A 751 -11.68 36.97 -22.71
C LEU A 751 -10.39 37.38 -23.44
N LYS A 752 -10.41 37.44 -24.78
CA LYS A 752 -9.32 38.05 -25.55
C LYS A 752 -9.18 39.55 -25.30
N ALA A 753 -10.28 40.27 -25.10
CA ALA A 753 -10.28 41.69 -24.79
C ALA A 753 -9.82 42.02 -23.34
N LEU A 754 -9.95 41.08 -22.40
CA LEU A 754 -9.41 41.19 -21.03
C LEU A 754 -7.92 40.80 -20.93
N LYS A 755 -7.36 40.20 -21.99
CA LYS A 755 -5.95 39.78 -22.07
C LYS A 755 -5.08 40.77 -22.86
N LYS A 756 -5.70 41.80 -23.46
CA LYS A 756 -5.07 43.03 -23.94
C LYS A 756 -5.27 44.09 -22.88
#